data_AF-A0A813YLJ2-F1
#
_entry.id   AF-A0A813YLJ2-F1
#
_cell.length_a   1.000
_cell.length_b   1.000
_cell.length_c   1.000
_cell.angle_alpha   90.00
_cell.angle_beta   90.00
_cell.angle_gamma   90.00
#
_symmetry.space_group_name_H-M   'P 1'
#
loop_
_entity.id
_entity.type
_entity.pdbx_description
1 polymer ?
#
loop_
_entity_poly.entity_id
_entity_poly.type
_entity_poly.pdbx_seq_one_letter_code
_entity_poly.pdbx_strand_id
1 'polypeptide(L)'
;MREDEERRTLLNDKKTSYINNDHHQHHSSRLEWAESSWTRFLYVLCWWWMKPLLYVAYKRSLTVDDLDDIPHVDKAMLLLDRLSAYDWSLTTTWNIVWKEFGKEYIFASLFLIPYLITCIAQPLLFRQILLNIMNEKGSHTVSYMYAISLFISIILQALMHRQNIFRAARVGIRILNALTMMIYIRVLSLKSTSLKDMNIGQIMNLVANDVSKFEELCSYLGYLVEGVLETIIIFGLLCWIMQPIPTLCGFALLPIFILIQLYFGRKFAQYYEATVVCSDKRIQAFSEFIHGCHIVKMYNWEKPLGDRIVQMREHELASIRRASYFHALNVTLFFTSTSLFALVTFGSAWLLGYPLDIANTFPALSFFSLMRVNFMYYLPLALEKISVAKSASRRIDLFMRLAMKQDNHSSLSASLINEQQKGKIMISNASFSWHNDMPCLSLSDLTIEQGTFVGIVGPVGSGKSSLFAAILGEMNLTDGQINTNNSSFSFAAQLPWIFEDTFRNNILLNRPFDQQRYRNVLHACCLDDDISVFGSRDDLIMIGENGINLSGGQKARVSLARALYTDVDIYLLDDPLSAVDHKIAKQIYEKCIGPYGLLKNKTRLLATHQTQFLSESHQIIYLSYGHIDKQSYLNEYSIRENDTNRNEKSKLSSLFDDHKSMDDNQSIIVDEKPLNDGASWHIWYHFFTAPPFGRIGLCLLIVVFLLGEALNNAANYWLNICLKQSGEDQPISTKSVCIYFVNVRDHNKSPAAALSLTYAMYVALMFSWTVRQLSEANMMMISGERIDEYSNLPREDDEGSYKGLVQTSPKWPAHGKIQFSNYSLRHRLNLQYAIRNIDLNIEAGQKIGIIGRTGAGKSSLFKGILRFVNRSCVDGKIFIDGVDISRITLYHLRSHLSVIPQQPILFNGTLRYNLDPFNSYSDEQCWMALEDVQLKQFVSNHSAGLLMSISESGKTLSVGQCQLICIARAILKKSKIVLIDEATANVDQKTDDLIQTVLKDKFQDRTVLTIAHRLNTVAKYDRILVLDTGMIVNFDTPTNILHSYC
;
A
#
# COMPACT_ATOMS: atom_id res chain seq x y z
N MET A 1 4.65 53.50 -28.32
CA MET A 1 5.64 52.60 -28.98
C MET A 1 6.19 51.55 -28.02
N ARG A 2 6.96 51.88 -26.97
CA ARG A 2 7.48 50.87 -26.01
C ARG A 2 6.37 50.22 -25.15
N GLU A 3 5.38 50.99 -24.72
CA GLU A 3 4.18 50.46 -24.03
C GLU A 3 3.23 49.68 -24.96
N ASP A 4 3.25 49.98 -26.27
CA ASP A 4 2.47 49.23 -27.27
C ASP A 4 3.15 47.90 -27.65
N GLU A 5 4.49 47.84 -27.57
CA GLU A 5 5.26 46.60 -27.71
C GLU A 5 5.09 45.68 -26.50
N GLU A 6 5.09 46.21 -25.27
CA GLU A 6 4.82 45.43 -24.06
C GLU A 6 3.36 44.92 -24.00
N ARG A 7 2.39 45.71 -24.48
CA ARG A 7 1.01 45.22 -24.65
C ARG A 7 0.90 44.14 -25.71
N ARG A 8 1.68 44.21 -26.80
CA ARG A 8 1.68 43.20 -27.87
C ARG A 8 2.39 41.91 -27.46
N THR A 9 3.43 41.95 -26.63
CA THR A 9 4.07 40.75 -26.07
C THR A 9 3.18 40.08 -25.01
N LEU A 10 2.53 40.84 -24.12
CA LEU A 10 1.55 40.30 -23.16
C LEU A 10 0.29 39.73 -23.83
N LEU A 11 -0.15 40.29 -24.96
CA LEU A 11 -1.25 39.74 -25.76
C LEU A 11 -0.82 38.52 -26.59
N ASN A 12 0.45 38.43 -26.98
CA ASN A 12 0.99 37.26 -27.66
C ASN A 12 1.26 36.10 -26.70
N ASP A 13 1.73 36.32 -25.46
CA ASP A 13 1.87 35.28 -24.44
C ASP A 13 0.51 34.76 -23.93
N LYS A 14 -0.52 35.62 -23.92
CA LYS A 14 -1.91 35.19 -23.72
C LYS A 14 -2.53 34.52 -24.95
N LYS A 15 -1.98 34.69 -26.15
CA LYS A 15 -2.44 33.96 -27.35
C LYS A 15 -1.70 32.64 -27.55
N THR A 16 -0.42 32.53 -27.22
CA THR A 16 0.34 31.26 -27.30
C THR A 16 -0.05 30.26 -26.22
N SER A 17 -0.51 30.72 -25.05
CA SER A 17 -1.15 29.86 -24.05
C SER A 17 -2.56 29.39 -24.45
N TYR A 18 -3.22 30.06 -25.41
CA TYR A 18 -4.50 29.60 -25.97
C TYR A 18 -4.32 28.76 -27.25
N ILE A 19 -3.29 29.00 -28.06
CA ILE A 19 -3.08 28.30 -29.35
C ILE A 19 -2.44 26.91 -29.17
N ASN A 20 -1.66 26.65 -28.11
CA ASN A 20 -1.16 25.30 -27.83
C ASN A 20 -2.19 24.36 -27.17
N ASN A 21 -3.40 24.85 -26.85
CA ASN A 21 -4.51 24.00 -26.41
C ASN A 21 -5.40 23.49 -27.55
N ASP A 22 -5.26 24.00 -28.78
CA ASP A 22 -6.15 23.65 -29.90
C ASP A 22 -5.74 22.36 -30.67
N HIS A 23 -4.60 21.75 -30.35
CA HIS A 23 -4.21 20.44 -30.92
C HIS A 23 -4.64 19.23 -30.08
N HIS A 24 -5.17 19.44 -28.88
CA HIS A 24 -6.05 18.48 -28.25
C HIS A 24 -7.48 18.87 -28.62
N GLN A 25 -8.03 18.27 -29.67
CA GLN A 25 -9.48 18.25 -29.85
C GLN A 25 -10.09 17.91 -28.49
N HIS A 26 -10.78 18.88 -27.90
CA HIS A 26 -11.62 18.65 -26.73
C HIS A 26 -12.62 17.56 -27.12
N HIS A 27 -12.29 16.30 -26.81
CA HIS A 27 -13.30 15.28 -26.56
C HIS A 27 -14.02 15.77 -25.30
N SER A 28 -14.96 16.71 -25.49
CA SER A 28 -15.94 17.05 -24.48
C SER A 28 -16.51 15.74 -24.00
N SER A 29 -16.39 15.49 -22.69
CA SER A 29 -16.81 14.22 -22.11
C SER A 29 -18.22 13.91 -22.58
N ARG A 30 -18.53 12.64 -22.84
CA ARG A 30 -19.91 12.22 -23.05
C ARG A 30 -20.78 12.37 -21.78
N LEU A 31 -20.42 13.24 -20.85
CA LEU A 31 -21.17 13.52 -19.63
C LEU A 31 -21.48 15.02 -19.50
N GLU A 32 -20.69 15.90 -20.13
CA GLU A 32 -20.96 17.35 -20.21
C GLU A 32 -22.25 17.67 -20.98
N TRP A 33 -22.65 16.83 -21.94
CA TRP A 33 -23.88 17.04 -22.73
C TRP A 33 -25.18 16.75 -21.97
N ALA A 34 -25.10 16.06 -20.81
CA ALA A 34 -26.26 15.60 -20.05
C ALA A 34 -27.05 16.74 -19.38
N GLU A 35 -26.44 17.92 -19.18
CA GLU A 35 -27.02 18.99 -18.34
C GLU A 35 -27.80 20.09 -19.11
N SER A 36 -27.82 20.09 -20.44
CA SER A 36 -28.24 21.29 -21.22
C SER A 36 -29.61 21.29 -21.92
N SER A 37 -30.49 20.27 -21.79
CA SER A 37 -31.87 20.37 -22.34
C SER A 37 -32.94 19.50 -21.66
N TRP A 38 -34.23 19.86 -21.84
CA TRP A 38 -35.39 19.22 -21.20
C TRP A 38 -35.62 17.77 -21.62
N THR A 39 -35.35 17.41 -22.88
CA THR A 39 -35.40 16.00 -23.35
C THR A 39 -34.27 15.15 -22.75
N ARG A 40 -33.18 15.80 -22.31
CA ARG A 40 -32.04 15.17 -21.61
C ARG A 40 -32.30 14.99 -20.12
N PHE A 41 -33.20 15.77 -19.51
CA PHE A 41 -33.62 15.55 -18.12
C PHE A 41 -34.19 14.14 -17.93
N LEU A 42 -35.10 13.68 -18.80
CA LEU A 42 -35.63 12.31 -18.75
C LEU A 42 -34.56 11.24 -18.98
N TYR A 43 -33.61 11.53 -19.88
CA TYR A 43 -32.50 10.63 -20.19
C TYR A 43 -31.55 10.43 -18.99
N VAL A 44 -31.28 11.51 -18.24
CA VAL A 44 -30.53 11.49 -16.97
C VAL A 44 -31.37 10.89 -15.84
N LEU A 45 -32.66 11.22 -15.79
CA LEU A 45 -33.58 10.76 -14.75
C LEU A 45 -33.78 9.24 -14.79
N CYS A 46 -33.73 8.64 -15.99
CA CYS A 46 -33.87 7.20 -16.22
C CYS A 46 -32.53 6.46 -16.43
N TRP A 47 -31.37 7.10 -16.24
CA TRP A 47 -30.03 6.53 -16.46
C TRP A 47 -29.80 5.87 -17.82
N TRP A 48 -30.51 6.32 -18.86
CA TRP A 48 -30.42 5.69 -20.18
C TRP A 48 -29.04 5.90 -20.85
N TRP A 49 -28.28 6.90 -20.36
CA TRP A 49 -26.91 7.20 -20.75
C TRP A 49 -25.92 6.06 -20.49
N MET A 50 -26.20 5.16 -19.53
CA MET A 50 -25.33 4.00 -19.26
C MET A 50 -25.50 2.85 -20.27
N LYS A 51 -26.58 2.86 -21.06
CA LYS A 51 -26.92 1.75 -21.97
C LYS A 51 -25.79 1.39 -22.98
N PRO A 52 -25.08 2.34 -23.61
CA PRO A 52 -23.99 2.01 -24.52
C PRO A 52 -22.84 1.27 -23.82
N LEU A 53 -22.45 1.72 -22.62
CA LEU A 53 -21.40 1.09 -21.83
C LEU A 53 -21.80 -0.33 -21.40
N LEU A 54 -23.03 -0.51 -20.93
CA LEU A 54 -23.56 -1.84 -20.56
C LEU A 54 -23.62 -2.79 -21.78
N TYR A 55 -23.90 -2.27 -22.97
CA TYR A 55 -23.91 -3.07 -24.20
C TYR A 55 -22.50 -3.52 -24.61
N VAL A 56 -21.49 -2.68 -24.45
CA VAL A 56 -20.09 -3.05 -24.68
C VAL A 56 -19.64 -4.08 -23.64
N ALA A 57 -19.93 -3.83 -22.36
CA ALA A 57 -19.62 -4.74 -21.25
C ALA A 57 -20.27 -6.14 -21.41
N TYR A 58 -21.46 -6.21 -22.01
CA TYR A 58 -22.11 -7.48 -22.32
C TYR A 58 -21.40 -8.28 -23.42
N LYS A 59 -20.73 -7.60 -24.36
CA LYS A 59 -20.03 -8.25 -25.49
C LYS A 59 -18.57 -8.58 -25.21
N ARG A 60 -17.89 -7.73 -24.45
CA ARG A 60 -16.45 -7.84 -24.14
C ARG A 60 -16.15 -7.22 -22.79
N SER A 61 -15.03 -7.62 -22.18
CA SER A 61 -14.51 -6.94 -21.00
C SER A 61 -14.18 -5.48 -21.32
N LEU A 62 -14.50 -4.59 -20.38
CA LEU A 62 -14.25 -3.16 -20.52
C LEU A 62 -12.76 -2.88 -20.37
N THR A 63 -12.22 -2.09 -21.30
CA THR A 63 -10.86 -1.54 -21.24
C THR A 63 -10.91 -0.08 -20.79
N VAL A 64 -9.80 0.49 -20.31
CA VAL A 64 -9.74 1.91 -19.88
C VAL A 64 -10.18 2.85 -21.01
N ASP A 65 -9.88 2.49 -22.26
CA ASP A 65 -10.27 3.24 -23.46
C ASP A 65 -11.79 3.28 -23.73
N ASP A 66 -12.58 2.39 -23.10
CA ASP A 66 -14.04 2.38 -23.22
C ASP A 66 -14.72 3.38 -22.26
N LEU A 67 -13.98 3.89 -21.28
CA LEU A 67 -14.51 4.79 -20.26
C LEU A 67 -14.49 6.23 -20.76
N ASP A 68 -15.56 6.97 -20.49
CA ASP A 68 -15.64 8.39 -20.83
C ASP A 68 -14.78 9.23 -19.88
N ASP A 69 -14.21 10.32 -20.39
CA ASP A 69 -13.50 11.31 -19.58
C ASP A 69 -14.40 11.96 -18.53
N ILE A 70 -13.78 12.42 -17.44
CA ILE A 70 -14.46 13.04 -16.31
C ILE A 70 -14.96 14.45 -16.68
N PRO A 71 -16.19 14.85 -16.28
CA PRO A 71 -16.69 16.21 -16.49
C PRO A 71 -15.76 17.28 -15.90
N HIS A 72 -15.65 18.46 -16.54
CA HIS A 72 -14.80 19.55 -16.04
C HIS A 72 -15.05 19.93 -14.57
N VAL A 73 -16.31 19.89 -14.11
CA VAL A 73 -16.71 20.23 -12.72
C VAL A 73 -16.17 19.23 -11.68
N ASP A 74 -15.88 18.00 -12.11
CA ASP A 74 -15.42 16.91 -11.24
C ASP A 74 -13.88 16.70 -11.33
N LYS A 75 -13.17 17.54 -12.11
CA LYS A 75 -11.70 17.48 -12.22
C LYS A 75 -11.03 17.87 -10.90
N ALA A 76 -9.99 17.10 -10.53
CA ALA A 76 -9.29 17.25 -9.25
C ALA A 76 -8.71 18.66 -9.01
N MET A 77 -8.17 19.30 -10.03
CA MET A 77 -7.54 20.63 -9.90
C MET A 77 -8.54 21.71 -9.48
N LEU A 78 -9.74 21.73 -10.07
CA LEU A 78 -10.79 22.68 -9.72
C LEU A 78 -11.33 22.45 -8.30
N LEU A 79 -11.41 21.19 -7.87
CA LEU A 79 -11.83 20.84 -6.52
C LEU A 79 -10.77 21.21 -5.47
N LEU A 80 -9.49 21.07 -5.82
CA LEU A 80 -8.36 21.48 -4.99
C LEU A 80 -8.35 22.99 -4.75
N ASP A 81 -8.57 23.79 -5.80
CA ASP A 81 -8.59 25.27 -5.70
C ASP A 81 -9.66 25.78 -4.73
N ARG A 82 -10.78 25.05 -4.58
CA ARG A 82 -11.82 25.37 -3.58
C ARG A 82 -11.35 25.15 -2.14
N LEU A 83 -10.58 24.09 -1.90
CA LEU A 83 -10.09 23.73 -0.57
C LEU A 83 -8.81 24.50 -0.17
N SER A 84 -7.98 24.90 -1.13
CA SER A 84 -6.71 25.60 -0.88
C SER A 84 -6.91 27.00 -0.31
N ALA A 85 -8.08 27.61 -0.52
CA ALA A 85 -8.46 28.90 0.04
C ALA A 85 -8.66 28.90 1.57
N TYR A 86 -8.75 27.73 2.21
CA TYR A 86 -9.01 27.61 3.64
C TYR A 86 -7.75 27.42 4.47
N ASP A 87 -7.73 28.06 5.65
CA ASP A 87 -6.71 27.84 6.66
C ASP A 87 -7.12 26.71 7.62
N TRP A 88 -6.43 25.58 7.49
CA TRP A 88 -6.62 24.35 8.26
C TRP A 88 -6.08 24.42 9.70
N SER A 89 -5.39 25.52 10.08
CA SER A 89 -4.92 25.72 11.45
C SER A 89 -6.07 26.14 12.39
N LEU A 90 -6.98 26.96 11.88
CA LEU A 90 -8.12 27.52 12.61
C LEU A 90 -9.40 26.70 12.45
N THR A 91 -9.54 26.00 11.33
CA THR A 91 -10.77 25.30 10.97
C THR A 91 -10.58 23.79 10.89
N THR A 92 -11.58 23.02 11.32
CA THR A 92 -11.57 21.56 11.23
C THR A 92 -12.02 21.10 9.85
N THR A 93 -11.47 19.96 9.39
CA THR A 93 -11.82 19.29 8.14
C THR A 93 -13.33 19.17 7.97
N TRP A 94 -14.02 18.77 9.05
CA TRP A 94 -15.48 18.63 9.06
C TRP A 94 -16.20 19.92 8.66
N ASN A 95 -15.76 21.06 9.20
CA ASN A 95 -16.38 22.36 8.94
C ASN A 95 -16.07 22.86 7.52
N ILE A 96 -14.84 22.63 7.04
CA ILE A 96 -14.43 23.00 5.68
C ILE A 96 -15.28 22.24 4.66
N VAL A 97 -15.38 20.91 4.81
CA VAL A 97 -16.18 20.05 3.93
C VAL A 97 -17.65 20.48 3.92
N TRP A 98 -18.23 20.76 5.09
CA TRP A 98 -19.62 21.21 5.17
C TRP A 98 -19.84 22.58 4.49
N LYS A 99 -18.91 23.51 4.63
CA LYS A 99 -19.04 24.86 4.06
C LYS A 99 -18.93 24.85 2.53
N GLU A 100 -18.04 24.05 1.97
CA GLU A 100 -17.82 23.95 0.53
C GLU A 100 -18.85 23.07 -0.17
N PHE A 101 -19.09 21.86 0.34
CA PHE A 101 -19.93 20.87 -0.35
C PHE A 101 -21.36 20.79 0.21
N GLY A 102 -21.65 21.45 1.33
CA GLY A 102 -22.95 21.34 2.00
C GLY A 102 -24.12 21.85 1.15
N LYS A 103 -23.93 22.89 0.32
CA LYS A 103 -25.00 23.38 -0.58
C LYS A 103 -25.37 22.35 -1.65
N GLU A 104 -24.37 21.74 -2.26
CA GLU A 104 -24.55 20.68 -3.27
C GLU A 104 -25.23 19.45 -2.64
N TYR A 105 -24.84 19.12 -1.40
CA TYR A 105 -25.44 18.04 -0.63
C TYR A 105 -26.91 18.30 -0.23
N ILE A 106 -27.22 19.52 0.23
CA ILE A 106 -28.60 19.92 0.56
C ILE A 106 -29.47 19.82 -0.71
N PHE A 107 -28.96 20.26 -1.86
CA PHE A 107 -29.67 20.13 -3.13
C PHE A 107 -29.94 18.66 -3.49
N ALA A 108 -28.97 17.75 -3.28
CA ALA A 108 -29.20 16.32 -3.45
C ALA A 108 -30.29 15.80 -2.49
N SER A 109 -30.26 16.24 -1.24
CA SER A 109 -31.21 15.84 -0.20
C SER A 109 -32.64 16.34 -0.43
N LEU A 110 -32.86 17.38 -1.26
CA LEU A 110 -34.21 17.85 -1.59
C LEU A 110 -35.05 16.78 -2.30
N PHE A 111 -34.44 15.83 -2.99
CA PHE A 111 -35.13 14.70 -3.62
C PHE A 111 -35.72 13.70 -2.62
N LEU A 112 -35.34 13.78 -1.33
CA LEU A 112 -35.94 12.99 -0.26
C LEU A 112 -37.36 13.46 0.08
N ILE A 113 -37.71 14.73 -0.18
CA ILE A 113 -39.05 15.26 0.10
C ILE A 113 -40.13 14.60 -0.78
N PRO A 114 -40.02 14.61 -2.14
CA PRO A 114 -41.00 13.91 -2.97
C PRO A 114 -40.97 12.40 -2.75
N TYR A 115 -39.80 11.82 -2.42
CA TYR A 115 -39.71 10.42 -2.01
C TYR A 115 -40.57 10.14 -0.78
N LEU A 116 -40.41 10.91 0.31
CA LEU A 116 -41.20 10.81 1.54
C LEU A 116 -42.71 10.89 1.27
N ILE A 117 -43.14 11.85 0.44
CA ILE A 117 -44.54 12.02 0.06
C ILE A 117 -45.07 10.76 -0.63
N THR A 118 -44.31 10.20 -1.59
CA THR A 118 -44.72 8.99 -2.31
C THR A 118 -44.74 7.75 -1.42
N CYS A 119 -43.79 7.59 -0.50
CA CYS A 119 -43.76 6.50 0.48
C CYS A 119 -45.03 6.48 1.33
N ILE A 120 -45.44 7.64 1.84
CA ILE A 120 -46.61 7.77 2.72
C ILE A 120 -47.92 7.64 1.94
N ALA A 121 -47.96 8.14 0.69
CA ALA A 121 -49.15 8.04 -0.16
C ALA A 121 -49.52 6.59 -0.48
N GLN A 122 -48.56 5.68 -0.60
CA GLN A 122 -48.79 4.28 -0.98
C GLN A 122 -49.71 3.51 -0.03
N PRO A 123 -49.43 3.39 1.30
CA PRO A 123 -50.37 2.75 2.23
C PRO A 123 -51.74 3.43 2.30
N LEU A 124 -51.82 4.76 2.10
CA LEU A 124 -53.08 5.50 2.11
C LEU A 124 -53.94 5.20 0.87
N LEU A 125 -53.33 5.15 -0.31
CA LEU A 125 -54.00 4.74 -1.55
C LEU A 125 -54.44 3.28 -1.46
N PHE A 126 -53.58 2.42 -0.89
CA PHE A 126 -53.91 1.02 -0.61
C PHE A 126 -55.12 0.90 0.32
N ARG A 127 -55.19 1.71 1.39
CA ARG A 127 -56.36 1.78 2.27
C ARG A 127 -57.65 2.13 1.53
N GLN A 128 -57.61 3.13 0.63
CA GLN A 128 -58.80 3.54 -0.12
C GLN A 128 -59.27 2.47 -1.12
N ILE A 129 -58.33 1.73 -1.73
CA ILE A 129 -58.65 0.58 -2.57
C ILE A 129 -59.40 -0.49 -1.74
N LEU A 130 -58.94 -0.79 -0.53
CA LEU A 130 -59.59 -1.77 0.34
C LEU A 130 -61.00 -1.32 0.77
N LEU A 131 -61.18 -0.05 1.17
CA LEU A 131 -62.49 0.50 1.53
C LEU A 131 -63.50 0.41 0.38
N ASN A 132 -63.06 0.69 -0.86
CA ASN A 132 -63.92 0.58 -2.03
C ASN A 132 -64.26 -0.87 -2.40
N ILE A 133 -63.34 -1.81 -2.21
CA ILE A 133 -63.59 -3.24 -2.44
C ILE A 133 -64.59 -3.79 -1.40
N MET A 134 -64.53 -3.31 -0.16
CA MET A 134 -65.45 -3.73 0.91
C MET A 134 -66.85 -3.12 0.79
N ASN A 135 -66.99 -1.98 0.10
CA ASN A 135 -68.27 -1.30 -0.11
C ASN A 135 -69.03 -1.85 -1.33
N GLU A 136 -70.20 -2.48 -1.10
CA GLU A 136 -71.04 -3.07 -2.16
C GLU A 136 -71.58 -2.06 -3.20
N LYS A 137 -71.55 -0.75 -2.90
CA LYS A 137 -71.94 0.35 -3.81
C LYS A 137 -70.76 1.13 -4.41
N GLY A 138 -69.53 0.63 -4.24
CA GLY A 138 -68.31 1.30 -4.70
C GLY A 138 -68.24 1.40 -6.22
N SER A 139 -67.91 2.59 -6.74
CA SER A 139 -67.68 2.75 -8.19
C SER A 139 -66.37 2.08 -8.61
N HIS A 140 -66.45 1.17 -9.58
CA HIS A 140 -65.26 0.50 -10.14
C HIS A 140 -64.26 1.50 -10.75
N THR A 141 -64.73 2.61 -11.34
CA THR A 141 -63.84 3.64 -11.93
C THR A 141 -62.95 4.32 -10.90
N VAL A 142 -63.47 4.59 -9.70
CA VAL A 142 -62.70 5.21 -8.61
C VAL A 142 -61.61 4.26 -8.10
N SER A 143 -61.90 2.96 -8.04
CA SER A 143 -60.91 1.94 -7.66
C SER A 143 -59.76 1.83 -8.67
N TYR A 144 -60.06 1.89 -9.98
CA TYR A 144 -59.03 1.96 -11.02
C TYR A 144 -58.19 3.25 -10.92
N MET A 145 -58.79 4.39 -10.60
CA MET A 145 -58.05 5.64 -10.39
C MET A 145 -57.07 5.57 -9.22
N TYR A 146 -57.46 4.95 -8.10
CA TYR A 146 -56.54 4.72 -6.98
C TYR A 146 -55.44 3.73 -7.32
N ALA A 147 -55.73 2.67 -8.08
CA ALA A 147 -54.71 1.72 -8.54
C ALA A 147 -53.68 2.37 -9.49
N ILE A 148 -54.12 3.22 -10.43
CA ILE A 148 -53.24 3.99 -11.32
C ILE A 148 -52.39 4.98 -10.50
N SER A 149 -53.00 5.68 -9.55
CA SER A 149 -52.27 6.58 -8.63
C SER A 149 -51.22 5.83 -7.81
N LEU A 150 -51.54 4.63 -7.33
CA LEU A 150 -50.60 3.77 -6.61
C LEU A 150 -49.41 3.39 -7.49
N PHE A 151 -49.67 2.97 -8.73
CA PHE A 151 -48.63 2.63 -9.71
C PHE A 151 -47.70 3.82 -10.01
N ILE A 152 -48.27 5.01 -10.26
CA ILE A 152 -47.48 6.24 -10.48
C ILE A 152 -46.64 6.58 -9.26
N SER A 153 -47.19 6.41 -8.05
CA SER A 153 -46.46 6.70 -6.80
C SER A 153 -45.25 5.77 -6.62
N ILE A 154 -45.35 4.49 -7.01
CA ILE A 154 -44.25 3.50 -6.93
C ILE A 154 -43.12 3.87 -7.89
N ILE A 155 -43.46 4.24 -9.13
CA ILE A 155 -42.45 4.68 -10.12
C ILE A 155 -41.75 5.95 -9.67
N LEU A 156 -42.53 6.94 -9.20
CA LEU A 156 -41.97 8.21 -8.73
C LEU A 156 -41.06 8.00 -7.51
N GLN A 157 -41.47 7.17 -6.55
CA GLN A 157 -40.64 6.79 -5.40
C GLN A 157 -39.30 6.19 -5.85
N ALA A 158 -39.32 5.21 -6.76
CA ALA A 158 -38.11 4.55 -7.25
C ALA A 158 -37.16 5.54 -7.94
N LEU A 159 -37.69 6.44 -8.78
CA LEU A 159 -36.89 7.44 -9.48
C LEU A 159 -36.27 8.46 -8.51
N MET A 160 -37.05 9.01 -7.58
CA MET A 160 -36.57 10.00 -6.62
C MET A 160 -35.50 9.42 -5.69
N HIS A 161 -35.71 8.19 -5.19
CA HIS A 161 -34.75 7.50 -4.33
C HIS A 161 -33.40 7.29 -5.03
N ARG A 162 -33.43 6.80 -6.28
CA ARG A 162 -32.20 6.56 -7.06
C ARG A 162 -31.48 7.87 -7.40
N GLN A 163 -32.21 8.95 -7.68
CA GLN A 163 -31.63 10.27 -7.95
C GLN A 163 -30.93 10.85 -6.72
N ASN A 164 -31.54 10.70 -5.53
CA ASN A 164 -30.92 11.09 -4.27
C ASN A 164 -29.59 10.36 -4.06
N ILE A 165 -29.59 9.02 -4.15
CA ILE A 165 -28.37 8.22 -3.95
C ILE A 165 -27.27 8.61 -4.94
N PHE A 166 -27.59 8.74 -6.24
CA PHE A 166 -26.61 9.10 -7.26
C PHE A 166 -25.97 10.47 -6.99
N ARG A 167 -26.77 11.49 -6.69
CA ARG A 167 -26.26 12.84 -6.44
C ARG A 167 -25.49 12.94 -5.13
N ALA A 168 -25.96 12.28 -4.07
CA ALA A 168 -25.26 12.21 -2.80
C ALA A 168 -23.91 11.50 -2.92
N ALA A 169 -23.85 10.38 -3.65
CA ALA A 169 -22.61 9.67 -3.94
C ALA A 169 -21.63 10.52 -4.78
N ARG A 170 -22.12 11.27 -5.79
CA ARG A 170 -21.28 12.18 -6.59
C ARG A 170 -20.63 13.27 -5.71
N VAL A 171 -21.36 13.85 -4.77
CA VAL A 171 -20.80 14.80 -3.79
C VAL A 171 -19.74 14.11 -2.91
N GLY A 172 -20.00 12.89 -2.47
CA GLY A 172 -19.04 12.07 -1.73
C GLY A 172 -17.71 11.86 -2.48
N ILE A 173 -17.77 11.50 -3.76
CA ILE A 173 -16.59 11.31 -4.62
C ILE A 173 -15.84 12.64 -4.83
N ARG A 174 -16.54 13.77 -4.96
CA ARG A 174 -15.89 15.09 -5.03
C ARG A 174 -15.09 15.40 -3.77
N ILE A 175 -15.67 15.14 -2.59
CA ILE A 175 -14.98 15.31 -1.30
C ILE A 175 -13.76 14.40 -1.24
N LEU A 176 -13.90 13.13 -1.67
CA LEU A 176 -12.81 12.16 -1.71
C LEU A 176 -11.63 12.67 -2.55
N ASN A 177 -11.88 13.05 -3.81
CA ASN A 177 -10.83 13.52 -4.70
C ASN A 177 -10.15 14.80 -4.20
N ALA A 178 -10.95 15.73 -3.65
CA ALA A 178 -10.45 17.01 -3.15
C ALA A 178 -9.52 16.83 -1.93
N LEU A 179 -9.95 16.01 -0.95
CA LEU A 179 -9.16 15.71 0.24
C LEU A 179 -7.90 14.91 -0.08
N THR A 180 -7.99 13.91 -0.97
CA THR A 180 -6.84 13.11 -1.41
C THR A 180 -5.76 14.00 -2.05
N MET A 181 -6.16 14.91 -2.95
CA MET A 181 -5.21 15.82 -3.59
C MET A 181 -4.60 16.82 -2.60
N MET A 182 -5.39 17.33 -1.65
CA MET A 182 -4.91 18.22 -0.61
C MET A 182 -3.87 17.53 0.29
N ILE A 183 -4.16 16.30 0.73
CA ILE A 183 -3.23 15.50 1.52
C ILE A 183 -1.95 15.25 0.71
N TYR A 184 -2.08 14.85 -0.57
CA TYR A 184 -0.92 14.59 -1.44
C TYR A 184 0.02 15.81 -1.56
N ILE A 185 -0.53 17.00 -1.84
CA ILE A 185 0.27 18.24 -1.91
C ILE A 185 0.94 18.55 -0.57
N ARG A 186 0.24 18.32 0.55
CA ARG A 186 0.80 18.57 1.88
C ARG A 186 1.86 17.55 2.28
N VAL A 187 1.77 16.31 1.81
CA VAL A 187 2.85 15.32 1.98
C VAL A 187 4.12 15.79 1.28
N LEU A 188 3.99 16.35 0.08
CA LEU A 188 5.14 16.88 -0.67
C LEU A 188 5.75 18.15 -0.05
N SER A 189 4.99 18.90 0.76
CA SER A 189 5.50 20.10 1.45
C SER A 189 6.09 19.82 2.84
N LEU A 190 5.95 18.59 3.36
CA LEU A 190 6.41 18.23 4.71
C LEU A 190 7.93 17.98 4.72
N LYS A 191 8.63 18.58 5.69
CA LYS A 191 10.05 18.25 5.93
C LYS A 191 10.21 16.82 6.47
N SER A 192 11.34 16.21 6.15
CA SER A 192 11.74 14.87 6.60
C SER A 192 11.73 14.65 8.13
N THR A 193 11.86 15.73 8.92
CA THR A 193 11.83 15.68 10.40
C THR A 193 10.46 15.29 10.96
N SER A 194 9.37 15.85 10.41
CA SER A 194 7.99 15.54 10.82
C SER A 194 7.44 14.28 10.17
N LEU A 195 8.03 13.83 9.05
CA LEU A 195 7.75 12.52 8.46
C LEU A 195 8.21 11.33 9.32
N LYS A 196 8.98 11.56 10.40
CA LYS A 196 9.28 10.50 11.39
C LYS A 196 8.19 10.32 12.44
N ASP A 197 7.43 11.38 12.74
CA ASP A 197 6.32 11.32 13.71
C ASP A 197 5.12 10.56 13.14
N MET A 198 5.03 10.45 11.81
CA MET A 198 4.02 9.66 11.11
C MET A 198 4.67 8.62 10.20
N ASN A 199 4.30 7.36 10.39
CA ASN A 199 4.75 6.30 9.49
C ASN A 199 4.15 6.52 8.09
N ILE A 200 4.92 6.22 7.04
CA ILE A 200 4.44 6.25 5.64
C ILE A 200 3.14 5.45 5.49
N GLY A 201 3.04 4.30 6.18
CA GLY A 201 1.82 3.50 6.22
C GLY A 201 0.60 4.22 6.82
N GLN A 202 0.79 5.12 7.80
CA GLN A 202 -0.29 5.94 8.35
C GLN A 202 -0.79 6.97 7.32
N ILE A 203 0.12 7.61 6.58
CA ILE A 203 -0.23 8.54 5.49
C ILE A 203 -0.98 7.81 4.38
N MET A 204 -0.49 6.63 3.98
CA MET A 204 -1.18 5.80 2.99
C MET A 204 -2.56 5.37 3.47
N ASN A 205 -2.72 5.05 4.76
CA ASN A 205 -4.03 4.72 5.33
C ASN A 205 -4.96 5.94 5.39
N LEU A 206 -4.44 7.15 5.63
CA LEU A 206 -5.23 8.39 5.53
C LEU A 206 -5.85 8.51 4.13
N VAL A 207 -5.03 8.41 3.08
CA VAL A 207 -5.49 8.56 1.68
C VAL A 207 -6.37 7.40 1.23
N ALA A 208 -5.97 6.16 1.51
CA ALA A 208 -6.66 4.98 0.98
C ALA A 208 -7.96 4.63 1.73
N ASN A 209 -8.05 4.91 3.03
CA ASN A 209 -9.15 4.42 3.87
C ASN A 209 -9.92 5.53 4.60
N ASP A 210 -9.24 6.54 5.14
CA ASP A 210 -9.93 7.56 5.95
C ASP A 210 -10.74 8.54 5.10
N VAL A 211 -10.20 8.95 3.94
CA VAL A 211 -10.91 9.85 3.04
C VAL A 211 -12.16 9.19 2.44
N SER A 212 -12.13 7.89 2.13
CA SER A 212 -13.29 7.17 1.58
C SER A 212 -14.48 7.08 2.55
N LYS A 213 -14.28 7.30 3.85
CA LYS A 213 -15.38 7.35 4.85
C LYS A 213 -16.32 8.53 4.62
N PHE A 214 -15.85 9.62 4.03
CA PHE A 214 -16.72 10.75 3.68
C PHE A 214 -17.64 10.42 2.50
N GLU A 215 -17.16 9.64 1.53
CA GLU A 215 -17.97 9.14 0.41
C GLU A 215 -19.12 8.26 0.91
N GLU A 216 -18.80 7.28 1.77
CA GLU A 216 -19.79 6.40 2.39
C GLU A 216 -20.81 7.22 3.19
N LEU A 217 -20.37 8.20 4.00
CA LEU A 217 -21.23 9.03 4.82
C LEU A 217 -22.26 9.82 4.00
N CYS A 218 -21.84 10.46 2.91
CA CYS A 218 -22.72 11.27 2.07
C CYS A 218 -23.93 10.47 1.57
N SER A 219 -23.74 9.18 1.27
CA SER A 219 -24.84 8.33 0.79
C SER A 219 -25.94 8.09 1.83
N TYR A 220 -25.66 8.24 3.14
CA TYR A 220 -26.58 7.88 4.22
C TYR A 220 -27.08 9.05 5.07
N LEU A 221 -26.38 10.19 5.08
CA LEU A 221 -26.66 11.31 5.98
C LEU A 221 -28.09 11.87 5.84
N GLY A 222 -28.67 11.84 4.63
CA GLY A 222 -30.00 12.39 4.33
C GLY A 222 -31.14 11.60 4.98
N TYR A 223 -30.97 10.28 5.11
CA TYR A 223 -31.96 9.39 5.74
C TYR A 223 -32.14 9.65 7.23
N LEU A 224 -31.20 10.34 7.89
CA LEU A 224 -31.30 10.67 9.31
C LEU A 224 -32.44 11.68 9.55
N VAL A 225 -32.48 12.75 8.75
CA VAL A 225 -33.55 13.76 8.84
C VAL A 225 -34.85 13.19 8.29
N GLU A 226 -34.78 12.49 7.16
CA GLU A 226 -35.95 11.88 6.52
C GLU A 226 -36.65 10.87 7.44
N GLY A 227 -35.90 9.95 8.06
CA GLY A 227 -36.45 8.95 8.96
C GLY A 227 -37.17 9.58 10.14
N VAL A 228 -36.57 10.58 10.81
CA VAL A 228 -37.23 11.28 11.92
C VAL A 228 -38.56 11.92 11.49
N LEU A 229 -38.58 12.60 10.35
CA LEU A 229 -39.79 13.20 9.80
C LEU A 229 -40.85 12.16 9.45
N GLU A 230 -40.44 11.07 8.80
CA GLU A 230 -41.34 9.98 8.41
C GLU A 230 -42.06 9.37 9.62
N THR A 231 -41.33 9.06 10.70
CA THR A 231 -41.94 8.48 11.92
C THR A 231 -42.93 9.41 12.58
N ILE A 232 -42.64 10.72 12.63
CA ILE A 232 -43.58 11.71 13.18
C ILE A 232 -44.87 11.70 12.35
N ILE A 233 -44.76 11.68 11.01
CA ILE A 233 -45.93 11.66 10.12
C ILE A 233 -46.70 10.33 10.23
N ILE A 234 -46.00 9.19 10.21
CA ILE A 234 -46.60 7.86 10.36
C ILE A 234 -47.31 7.74 11.72
N PHE A 235 -46.72 8.25 12.80
CA PHE A 235 -47.36 8.27 14.13
C PHE A 235 -48.69 9.03 14.10
N GLY A 236 -48.72 10.22 13.50
CA GLY A 236 -49.94 11.01 13.34
C GLY A 236 -51.02 10.29 12.50
N LEU A 237 -50.61 9.66 11.39
CA LEU A 237 -51.51 8.91 10.52
C LEU A 237 -52.05 7.63 11.18
N LEU A 238 -51.22 6.91 11.94
CA LEU A 238 -51.66 5.72 12.67
C LEU A 238 -52.58 6.07 13.83
N CYS A 239 -52.34 7.18 14.53
CA CYS A 239 -53.28 7.70 15.53
C CYS A 239 -54.67 7.96 14.92
N TRP A 240 -54.73 8.39 13.65
CA TRP A 240 -55.99 8.59 12.92
C TRP A 240 -56.64 7.26 12.46
N ILE A 241 -55.84 6.26 12.04
CA ILE A 241 -56.35 4.98 11.50
C ILE A 241 -56.71 3.96 12.60
N MET A 242 -55.88 3.82 13.63
CA MET A 242 -55.95 2.78 14.68
C MET A 242 -56.34 3.32 16.07
N GLN A 243 -56.66 4.62 16.16
CA GLN A 243 -56.83 5.38 17.41
C GLN A 243 -55.51 5.69 18.15
N PRO A 244 -55.47 6.76 18.99
CA PRO A 244 -54.23 7.21 19.63
C PRO A 244 -53.66 6.24 20.66
N ILE A 245 -54.49 5.59 21.48
CA ILE A 245 -54.03 4.76 22.61
C ILE A 245 -53.29 3.50 22.12
N PRO A 246 -53.85 2.67 21.20
CA PRO A 246 -53.13 1.50 20.69
C PRO A 246 -51.85 1.86 19.92
N THR A 247 -51.88 2.99 19.21
CA THR A 247 -50.72 3.52 18.48
C THR A 247 -49.61 3.92 19.45
N LEU A 248 -49.94 4.63 20.54
CA LEU A 248 -48.98 5.01 21.58
C LEU A 248 -48.31 3.77 22.20
N CYS A 249 -49.08 2.71 22.49
CA CYS A 249 -48.54 1.46 23.02
C CYS A 249 -47.50 0.81 22.08
N GLY A 250 -47.76 0.80 20.78
CA GLY A 250 -46.79 0.30 19.78
C GLY A 250 -45.55 1.19 19.67
N PHE A 251 -45.73 2.51 19.58
CA PHE A 251 -44.63 3.46 19.47
C PHE A 251 -43.79 3.57 20.75
N ALA A 252 -44.31 3.18 21.92
CA ALA A 252 -43.52 3.07 23.14
C ALA A 252 -42.37 2.05 23.02
N LEU A 253 -42.45 1.07 22.11
CA LEU A 253 -41.34 0.15 21.81
C LEU A 253 -40.20 0.81 21.03
N LEU A 254 -40.49 1.86 20.26
CA LEU A 254 -39.50 2.52 19.40
C LEU A 254 -38.30 3.10 20.19
N PRO A 255 -38.48 3.88 21.27
CA PRO A 255 -37.33 4.34 22.07
C PRO A 255 -36.60 3.18 22.74
N ILE A 256 -37.29 2.11 23.14
CA ILE A 256 -36.67 0.92 23.73
C ILE A 256 -35.74 0.24 22.72
N PHE A 257 -36.20 0.01 21.49
CA PHE A 257 -35.38 -0.55 20.42
C PHE A 257 -34.21 0.36 20.07
N ILE A 258 -34.41 1.68 19.98
CA ILE A 258 -33.31 2.61 19.73
C ILE A 258 -32.23 2.50 20.82
N LEU A 259 -32.61 2.44 22.10
CA LEU A 259 -31.64 2.28 23.19
C LEU A 259 -30.87 0.96 23.11
N ILE A 260 -31.55 -0.14 22.79
CA ILE A 260 -30.91 -1.45 22.61
C ILE A 260 -29.97 -1.44 21.38
N GLN A 261 -30.40 -0.87 20.26
CA GLN A 261 -29.59 -0.77 19.04
C GLN A 261 -28.37 0.14 19.25
N LEU A 262 -28.51 1.26 19.94
CA LEU A 262 -27.38 2.12 20.31
C LEU A 262 -26.39 1.39 21.22
N TYR A 263 -26.87 0.56 22.15
CA TYR A 263 -26.01 -0.26 22.99
C TYR A 263 -25.25 -1.32 22.18
N PHE A 264 -25.94 -2.11 21.34
CA PHE A 264 -25.30 -3.10 20.47
C PHE A 264 -24.34 -2.47 19.47
N GLY A 265 -24.71 -1.33 18.87
CA GLY A 265 -23.86 -0.56 17.96
C GLY A 265 -22.60 -0.05 18.64
N ARG A 266 -22.68 0.48 19.88
CA ARG A 266 -21.49 0.89 20.65
C ARG A 266 -20.58 -0.29 20.98
N LYS A 267 -21.14 -1.43 21.39
CA LYS A 267 -20.35 -2.64 21.67
C LYS A 267 -19.71 -3.21 20.40
N PHE A 268 -20.44 -3.24 19.29
CA PHE A 268 -19.90 -3.57 17.97
C PHE A 268 -18.72 -2.66 17.62
N ALA A 269 -18.88 -1.34 17.72
CA ALA A 269 -17.82 -0.38 17.41
C ALA A 269 -16.57 -0.57 18.28
N GLN A 270 -16.74 -0.82 19.59
CA GLN A 270 -15.64 -1.07 20.52
C GLN A 270 -14.81 -2.32 20.11
N TYR A 271 -15.46 -3.43 19.76
CA TYR A 271 -14.76 -4.65 19.34
C TYR A 271 -14.23 -4.57 17.90
N TYR A 272 -14.89 -3.81 17.03
CA TYR A 272 -14.45 -3.54 15.68
C TYR A 272 -13.16 -2.70 15.69
N GLU A 273 -13.07 -1.67 16.53
CA GLU A 273 -11.85 -0.88 16.71
C GLU A 273 -10.68 -1.75 17.19
N ALA A 274 -10.91 -2.63 18.17
CA ALA A 274 -9.91 -3.61 18.60
C ALA A 274 -9.47 -4.56 17.47
N THR A 275 -10.40 -4.94 16.58
CA THR A 275 -10.11 -5.77 15.40
C THR A 275 -9.17 -5.06 14.44
N VAL A 276 -9.42 -3.77 14.15
CA VAL A 276 -8.56 -2.96 13.28
C VAL A 276 -7.14 -2.88 13.85
N VAL A 277 -7.00 -2.61 15.15
CA VAL A 277 -5.68 -2.53 15.82
C VAL A 277 -4.91 -3.87 15.76
N CYS A 278 -5.59 -5.00 15.96
CA CYS A 278 -4.98 -6.32 15.83
C CYS A 278 -4.60 -6.64 14.38
N SER A 279 -5.45 -6.28 13.42
CA SER A 279 -5.19 -6.45 11.99
C SER A 279 -3.96 -5.66 11.53
N ASP A 280 -3.80 -4.41 11.96
CA ASP A 280 -2.64 -3.58 11.62
C ASP A 280 -1.32 -4.22 12.08
N LYS A 281 -1.27 -4.74 13.31
CA LYS A 281 -0.09 -5.46 13.84
C LYS A 281 0.24 -6.70 13.01
N ARG A 282 -0.77 -7.46 12.58
CA ARG A 282 -0.59 -8.65 11.73
C ARG A 282 -0.10 -8.28 10.33
N ILE A 283 -0.69 -7.25 9.71
CA ILE A 283 -0.30 -6.77 8.38
C ILE A 283 1.14 -6.27 8.41
N GLN A 284 1.53 -5.53 9.45
CA GLN A 284 2.92 -5.11 9.65
C GLN A 284 3.87 -6.31 9.72
N ALA A 285 3.59 -7.30 10.58
CA ALA A 285 4.42 -8.50 10.69
C ALA A 285 4.50 -9.29 9.37
N PHE A 286 3.41 -9.33 8.60
CA PHE A 286 3.36 -9.97 7.28
C PHE A 286 4.19 -9.20 6.23
N SER A 287 4.14 -7.87 6.25
CA SER A 287 4.98 -7.02 5.39
C SER A 287 6.47 -7.22 5.67
N GLU A 288 6.87 -7.27 6.95
CA GLU A 288 8.25 -7.56 7.36
C GLU A 288 8.71 -8.92 6.85
N PHE A 289 7.84 -9.93 6.91
CA PHE A 289 8.12 -11.27 6.39
C PHE A 289 8.34 -11.26 4.87
N ILE A 290 7.52 -10.53 4.10
CA ILE A 290 7.67 -10.44 2.64
C ILE A 290 8.98 -9.74 2.27
N HIS A 291 9.28 -8.59 2.88
CA HIS A 291 10.52 -7.86 2.64
C HIS A 291 11.76 -8.69 2.99
N GLY A 292 11.68 -9.47 4.07
CA GLY A 292 12.75 -10.36 4.54
C GLY A 292 12.73 -11.77 3.95
N CYS A 293 11.87 -12.08 2.98
CA CYS A 293 11.54 -13.47 2.60
C CYS A 293 12.76 -14.32 2.25
N HIS A 294 13.73 -13.76 1.51
CA HIS A 294 14.96 -14.47 1.16
C HIS A 294 15.77 -14.88 2.40
N ILE A 295 15.90 -13.98 3.38
CA ILE A 295 16.63 -14.25 4.63
C ILE A 295 15.85 -15.25 5.48
N VAL A 296 14.53 -15.10 5.59
CA VAL A 296 13.69 -16.07 6.28
C VAL A 296 13.94 -17.48 5.74
N LYS A 297 13.97 -17.64 4.41
CA LYS A 297 14.27 -18.91 3.76
C LYS A 297 15.70 -19.39 3.98
N MET A 298 16.70 -18.51 3.94
CA MET A 298 18.11 -18.87 4.19
C MET A 298 18.34 -19.44 5.60
N TYR A 299 17.62 -18.91 6.59
CA TYR A 299 17.76 -19.30 7.99
C TYR A 299 16.73 -20.34 8.46
N ASN A 300 15.82 -20.79 7.59
CA ASN A 300 14.67 -21.65 7.89
C ASN A 300 13.72 -21.08 8.95
N TRP A 301 13.48 -19.77 8.95
CA TRP A 301 12.63 -19.09 9.92
C TRP A 301 11.13 -19.10 9.55
N GLU A 302 10.71 -19.85 8.53
CA GLU A 302 9.32 -19.85 8.04
C GLU A 302 8.31 -20.28 9.10
N LYS A 303 8.58 -21.40 9.78
CA LYS A 303 7.69 -21.97 10.80
C LYS A 303 7.48 -21.04 12.02
N PRO A 304 8.52 -20.55 12.72
CA PRO A 304 8.32 -19.70 13.90
C PRO A 304 7.68 -18.35 13.55
N LEU A 305 8.01 -17.77 12.40
CA LEU A 305 7.36 -16.55 11.92
C LEU A 305 5.90 -16.81 11.54
N GLY A 306 5.61 -17.96 10.93
CA GLY A 306 4.25 -18.42 10.65
C GLY A 306 3.42 -18.60 11.93
N ASP A 307 3.95 -19.29 12.93
CA ASP A 307 3.28 -19.51 14.21
C ASP A 307 2.98 -18.17 14.93
N ARG A 308 3.88 -17.20 14.85
CA ARG A 308 3.66 -15.84 15.37
C ARG A 308 2.48 -15.14 14.67
N ILE A 309 2.39 -15.25 13.34
CA ILE A 309 1.27 -14.69 12.56
C ILE A 309 -0.05 -15.39 12.95
N VAL A 310 -0.02 -16.71 13.16
CA VAL A 310 -1.19 -17.48 13.61
C VAL A 310 -1.67 -17.02 14.99
N GLN A 311 -0.76 -16.83 15.95
CA GLN A 311 -1.11 -16.29 17.29
C GLN A 311 -1.76 -14.90 17.19
N MET A 312 -1.21 -14.01 16.35
CA MET A 312 -1.83 -12.70 16.09
C MET A 312 -3.23 -12.84 15.49
N ARG A 313 -3.41 -13.81 14.57
CA ARG A 313 -4.70 -14.11 13.93
C ARG A 313 -5.73 -14.66 14.93
N GLU A 314 -5.33 -15.45 15.92
CA GLU A 314 -6.27 -15.95 16.94
C GLU A 314 -6.86 -14.82 17.77
N HIS A 315 -6.05 -13.83 18.17
CA HIS A 315 -6.50 -12.64 18.87
C HIS A 315 -7.46 -11.80 18.01
N GLU A 316 -7.14 -11.62 16.72
CA GLU A 316 -7.99 -10.93 15.74
C GLU A 316 -9.34 -11.66 15.54
N LEU A 317 -9.32 -12.99 15.40
CA LEU A 317 -10.54 -13.80 15.25
C LEU A 317 -11.42 -13.76 16.51
N ALA A 318 -10.83 -13.61 17.70
CA ALA A 318 -11.59 -13.48 18.94
C ALA A 318 -12.37 -12.15 19.00
N SER A 319 -11.77 -11.04 18.56
CA SER A 319 -12.46 -9.75 18.49
C SER A 319 -13.50 -9.72 17.36
N ILE A 320 -13.19 -10.30 16.19
CA ILE A 320 -14.14 -10.44 15.08
C ILE A 320 -15.39 -11.18 15.53
N ARG A 321 -15.24 -12.35 16.17
CA ARG A 321 -16.38 -13.14 16.68
C ARG A 321 -17.27 -12.34 17.61
N ARG A 322 -16.68 -11.59 18.55
CA ARG A 322 -17.44 -10.72 19.47
C ARG A 322 -18.19 -9.61 18.73
N ALA A 323 -17.55 -8.94 17.78
CA ALA A 323 -18.20 -7.94 16.95
C ALA A 323 -19.36 -8.54 16.12
N SER A 324 -19.12 -9.68 15.47
CA SER A 324 -20.14 -10.39 14.68
C SER A 324 -21.37 -10.78 15.49
N TYR A 325 -21.23 -11.16 16.77
CA TYR A 325 -22.40 -11.44 17.63
C TYR A 325 -23.28 -10.20 17.82
N PHE A 326 -22.69 -9.04 18.13
CA PHE A 326 -23.47 -7.80 18.29
C PHE A 326 -24.08 -7.31 16.97
N HIS A 327 -23.37 -7.50 15.85
CA HIS A 327 -23.92 -7.22 14.53
C HIS A 327 -25.13 -8.13 14.23
N ALA A 328 -25.01 -9.44 14.48
CA ALA A 328 -26.10 -10.40 14.29
C ALA A 328 -27.32 -10.09 15.18
N LEU A 329 -27.11 -9.68 16.43
CA LEU A 329 -28.18 -9.24 17.32
C LEU A 329 -28.90 -7.98 16.78
N ASN A 330 -28.15 -7.02 16.24
CA ASN A 330 -28.74 -5.82 15.64
C ASN A 330 -29.56 -6.14 14.38
N VAL A 331 -29.06 -7.02 13.51
CA VAL A 331 -29.80 -7.51 12.32
C VAL A 331 -31.04 -8.32 12.73
N THR A 332 -30.95 -9.10 13.81
CA THR A 332 -32.11 -9.86 14.32
C THR A 332 -33.23 -8.91 14.77
N LEU A 333 -32.89 -7.84 15.50
CA LEU A 333 -33.87 -6.81 15.91
C LEU A 333 -34.59 -6.19 14.71
N PHE A 334 -33.86 -5.95 13.61
CA PHE A 334 -34.46 -5.46 12.37
C PHE A 334 -35.58 -6.39 11.88
N PHE A 335 -35.31 -7.68 11.70
CA PHE A 335 -36.33 -8.63 11.20
C PHE A 335 -37.51 -8.83 12.15
N THR A 336 -37.28 -8.80 13.47
CA THR A 336 -38.34 -9.03 14.47
C THR A 336 -39.21 -7.80 14.76
N SER A 337 -38.70 -6.59 14.48
CA SER A 337 -39.35 -5.34 14.89
C SER A 337 -40.77 -5.14 14.36
N THR A 338 -41.02 -5.40 13.06
CA THR A 338 -42.35 -5.20 12.46
C THR A 338 -43.42 -6.08 13.11
N SER A 339 -43.11 -7.34 13.39
CA SER A 339 -44.04 -8.27 14.03
C SER A 339 -44.35 -7.86 15.48
N LEU A 340 -43.36 -7.32 16.21
CA LEU A 340 -43.56 -6.84 17.57
C LEU A 340 -44.40 -5.55 17.63
N PHE A 341 -44.15 -4.60 16.72
CA PHE A 341 -44.99 -3.40 16.60
C PHE A 341 -46.45 -3.76 16.30
N ALA A 342 -46.66 -4.65 15.32
CA ALA A 342 -47.98 -5.15 14.96
C ALA A 342 -48.68 -5.85 16.14
N LEU A 343 -47.98 -6.75 16.83
CA LEU A 343 -48.52 -7.51 17.96
C LEU A 343 -48.99 -6.58 19.09
N VAL A 344 -48.17 -5.59 19.48
CA VAL A 344 -48.51 -4.68 20.58
C VAL A 344 -49.61 -3.70 20.20
N THR A 345 -49.58 -3.14 18.98
CA THR A 345 -50.64 -2.22 18.53
C THR A 345 -51.98 -2.93 18.33
N PHE A 346 -52.01 -4.07 17.63
CA PHE A 346 -53.27 -4.79 17.41
C PHE A 346 -53.77 -5.48 18.68
N GLY A 347 -52.86 -6.01 19.51
CA GLY A 347 -53.22 -6.59 20.81
C GLY A 347 -53.81 -5.57 21.77
N SER A 348 -53.24 -4.37 21.85
CA SER A 348 -53.81 -3.29 22.68
C SER A 348 -55.14 -2.77 22.12
N ALA A 349 -55.30 -2.67 20.81
CA ALA A 349 -56.57 -2.33 20.18
C ALA A 349 -57.66 -3.36 20.48
N TRP A 350 -57.33 -4.66 20.41
CA TRP A 350 -58.23 -5.76 20.73
C TRP A 350 -58.62 -5.77 22.21
N LEU A 351 -57.66 -5.60 23.13
CA LEU A 351 -57.91 -5.54 24.57
C LEU A 351 -58.81 -4.35 24.98
N LEU A 352 -58.70 -3.23 24.27
CA LEU A 352 -59.52 -2.03 24.49
C LEU A 352 -60.89 -2.09 23.79
N GLY A 353 -61.18 -3.16 23.03
CA GLY A 353 -62.45 -3.36 22.34
C GLY A 353 -62.64 -2.50 21.09
N TYR A 354 -61.54 -2.00 20.48
CA TYR A 354 -61.63 -1.29 19.21
C TYR A 354 -61.78 -2.27 18.03
N PRO A 355 -62.64 -1.98 17.03
CA PRO A 355 -62.84 -2.85 15.88
C PRO A 355 -61.59 -2.88 14.98
N LEU A 356 -61.09 -4.07 14.72
CA LEU A 356 -59.94 -4.30 13.83
C LEU A 356 -60.42 -4.59 12.41
N ASP A 357 -60.53 -3.55 11.59
CA ASP A 357 -60.94 -3.68 10.19
C ASP A 357 -59.78 -4.01 9.26
N ILE A 358 -60.03 -4.84 8.24
CA ILE A 358 -59.08 -5.18 7.15
C ILE A 358 -58.51 -3.90 6.52
N ALA A 359 -59.36 -2.92 6.24
CA ALA A 359 -58.97 -1.66 5.60
C ALA A 359 -58.08 -0.76 6.47
N ASN A 360 -58.01 -0.99 7.78
CA ASN A 360 -57.16 -0.22 8.68
C ASN A 360 -55.90 -1.04 9.07
N THR A 361 -56.05 -2.35 9.31
CA THR A 361 -54.98 -3.25 9.81
C THR A 361 -53.87 -3.49 8.77
N PHE A 362 -54.20 -3.75 7.49
CA PHE A 362 -53.19 -4.00 6.45
C PHE A 362 -52.38 -2.76 6.05
N PRO A 363 -53.00 -1.57 5.91
CA PRO A 363 -52.24 -0.32 5.76
C PRO A 363 -51.36 -0.01 6.97
N ALA A 364 -51.81 -0.31 8.20
CA ALA A 364 -50.99 -0.16 9.40
C ALA A 364 -49.75 -1.06 9.38
N LEU A 365 -49.88 -2.32 8.94
CA LEU A 365 -48.74 -3.21 8.69
C LEU A 365 -47.76 -2.63 7.67
N SER A 366 -48.29 -2.02 6.60
CA SER A 366 -47.47 -1.38 5.56
C SER A 366 -46.68 -0.20 6.15
N PHE A 367 -47.30 0.63 6.98
CA PHE A 367 -46.60 1.71 7.70
C PHE A 367 -45.52 1.19 8.67
N PHE A 368 -45.77 0.13 9.43
CA PHE A 368 -44.75 -0.47 10.29
C PHE A 368 -43.56 -1.02 9.49
N SER A 369 -43.82 -1.55 8.28
CA SER A 369 -42.77 -2.05 7.40
C SER A 369 -41.88 -0.93 6.85
N LEU A 370 -42.46 0.25 6.53
CA LEU A 370 -41.74 1.45 6.10
C LEU A 370 -40.87 1.99 7.23
N MET A 371 -41.47 2.20 8.41
CA MET A 371 -40.78 2.69 9.60
C MET A 371 -39.59 1.79 9.98
N ARG A 372 -39.73 0.46 9.85
CA ARG A 372 -38.64 -0.49 10.11
C ARG A 372 -37.42 -0.19 9.25
N VAL A 373 -37.57 0.04 7.95
CA VAL A 373 -36.41 0.24 7.05
C VAL A 373 -35.63 1.50 7.45
N ASN A 374 -36.32 2.61 7.72
CA ASN A 374 -35.67 3.87 8.04
C ASN A 374 -35.09 3.91 9.46
N PHE A 375 -35.80 3.37 10.47
CA PHE A 375 -35.32 3.38 11.85
C PHE A 375 -34.40 2.24 12.21
N MET A 376 -34.73 1.01 11.82
CA MET A 376 -34.00 -0.15 12.29
C MET A 376 -32.76 -0.45 11.44
N TYR A 377 -32.70 0.07 10.19
CA TYR A 377 -31.55 -0.11 9.30
C TYR A 377 -30.80 1.20 9.03
N TYR A 378 -31.43 2.21 8.41
CA TYR A 378 -30.70 3.41 7.97
C TYR A 378 -30.21 4.30 9.11
N LEU A 379 -30.98 4.48 10.18
CA LEU A 379 -30.56 5.33 11.31
C LEU A 379 -29.30 4.79 12.04
N PRO A 380 -29.23 3.52 12.49
CA PRO A 380 -28.01 2.95 13.06
C PRO A 380 -26.82 3.04 12.11
N LEU A 381 -27.03 2.75 10.82
CA LEU A 381 -26.00 2.80 9.80
C LEU A 381 -25.47 4.23 9.59
N ALA A 382 -26.35 5.23 9.52
CA ALA A 382 -25.95 6.62 9.39
C ALA A 382 -25.14 7.10 10.62
N LEU A 383 -25.58 6.74 11.83
CA LEU A 383 -24.86 7.06 13.06
C LEU A 383 -23.47 6.39 13.11
N GLU A 384 -23.37 5.14 12.66
CA GLU A 384 -22.11 4.43 12.50
C GLU A 384 -21.18 5.19 11.55
N LYS A 385 -21.66 5.54 10.34
CA LYS A 385 -20.85 6.25 9.33
C LYS A 385 -20.43 7.65 9.80
N ILE A 386 -21.28 8.37 10.52
CA ILE A 386 -20.92 9.66 11.15
C ILE A 386 -19.79 9.47 12.16
N SER A 387 -19.90 8.45 13.03
CA SER A 387 -18.88 8.17 14.05
C SER A 387 -17.51 7.86 13.41
N VAL A 388 -17.50 7.02 12.38
CA VAL A 388 -16.28 6.64 11.67
C VAL A 388 -15.68 7.82 10.91
N ALA A 389 -16.49 8.58 10.16
CA ALA A 389 -16.02 9.75 9.41
C ALA A 389 -15.49 10.87 10.33
N LYS A 390 -16.09 11.07 11.51
CA LYS A 390 -15.61 12.05 12.49
C LYS A 390 -14.29 11.63 13.14
N SER A 391 -14.06 10.34 13.33
CA SER A 391 -12.77 9.81 13.77
C SER A 391 -11.69 10.02 12.68
N ALA A 392 -12.03 9.73 11.43
CA ALA A 392 -11.17 10.01 10.26
C ALA A 392 -10.83 11.50 10.13
N SER A 393 -11.82 12.40 10.27
CA SER A 393 -11.61 13.85 10.19
C SER A 393 -10.60 14.33 11.24
N ARG A 394 -10.65 13.77 12.45
CA ARG A 394 -9.70 14.13 13.53
C ARG A 394 -8.26 13.71 13.20
N ARG A 395 -8.07 12.56 12.53
CA ARG A 395 -6.75 12.12 12.07
C ARG A 395 -6.21 13.00 10.94
N ILE A 396 -7.07 13.37 9.99
CA ILE A 396 -6.73 14.32 8.93
C ILE A 396 -6.38 15.69 9.53
N ASP A 397 -7.16 16.20 10.48
CA ASP A 397 -6.89 17.47 11.18
C ASP A 397 -5.51 17.46 11.88
N LEU A 398 -5.17 16.33 12.52
CA LEU A 398 -3.89 16.19 13.19
C LEU A 398 -2.72 16.20 12.19
N PHE A 399 -2.86 15.50 11.06
CA PHE A 399 -1.89 15.54 9.96
C PHE A 399 -1.73 16.96 9.38
N MET A 400 -2.83 17.62 9.02
CA MET A 400 -2.80 18.95 8.40
C MET A 400 -2.18 20.01 9.31
N ARG A 401 -2.38 19.92 10.63
CA ARG A 401 -1.76 20.82 11.61
C ARG A 401 -0.27 20.60 11.78
N LEU A 402 0.22 19.37 11.64
CA LEU A 402 1.66 19.09 11.65
C LEU A 402 2.33 19.73 10.43
N ALA A 403 1.71 19.65 9.25
CA ALA A 403 2.21 20.27 8.04
C ALA A 403 2.32 21.81 8.15
N MET A 404 1.31 22.47 8.71
CA MET A 404 1.24 23.94 8.75
C MET A 404 2.15 24.61 9.77
N LYS A 405 2.55 23.93 10.87
CA LYS A 405 3.51 24.49 11.83
C LYS A 405 4.85 24.85 11.19
N GLN A 406 5.18 24.25 10.04
CA GLN A 406 6.45 24.46 9.33
C GLN A 406 6.43 25.68 8.40
N ASP A 407 5.31 25.97 7.73
CA ASP A 407 5.18 27.11 6.81
C ASP A 407 5.54 28.46 7.49
N ASN A 408 5.17 28.60 8.77
CA ASN A 408 5.44 29.79 9.59
C ASN A 408 6.92 29.97 9.98
N HIS A 409 7.72 28.90 9.97
CA HIS A 409 9.17 28.97 10.26
C HIS A 409 10.00 29.21 8.99
N SER A 410 9.47 28.94 7.80
CA SER A 410 10.13 29.21 6.51
C SER A 410 9.93 30.63 5.96
N SER A 411 8.97 31.40 6.49
CA SER A 411 8.64 32.74 5.97
C SER A 411 9.56 33.89 6.43
N LEU A 412 10.76 33.59 6.92
CA LEU A 412 11.74 34.56 7.45
C LEU A 412 13.01 34.64 6.57
N SER A 413 12.87 34.85 5.26
CA SER A 413 14.00 35.27 4.40
C SER A 413 13.55 35.76 3.02
N ALA A 414 12.63 36.73 2.97
CA ALA A 414 12.43 37.54 1.77
C ALA A 414 13.14 38.91 1.96
N SER A 415 14.47 38.90 2.07
CA SER A 415 15.27 40.12 2.01
C SER A 415 15.88 40.29 0.61
N LEU A 416 15.61 41.46 0.03
CA LEU A 416 16.21 42.12 -1.14
C LEU A 416 17.09 41.23 -2.06
N ILE A 417 16.48 40.80 -3.17
CA ILE A 417 17.05 39.98 -4.23
C ILE A 417 18.16 40.77 -4.94
N ASN A 418 19.42 40.34 -4.79
CA ASN A 418 20.51 40.72 -5.69
C ASN A 418 20.77 39.55 -6.66
N GLU A 419 20.36 39.70 -7.92
CA GLU A 419 20.56 38.67 -8.97
C GLU A 419 22.04 38.38 -9.29
N GLN A 420 22.97 39.21 -8.80
CA GLN A 420 24.40 39.16 -9.14
C GLN A 420 25.24 38.13 -8.34
N GLN A 421 24.65 37.35 -7.40
CA GLN A 421 25.40 36.39 -6.57
C GLN A 421 24.78 34.97 -6.53
N LYS A 422 24.32 34.44 -7.67
CA LYS A 422 23.86 33.05 -7.77
C LYS A 422 25.04 32.07 -7.70
N GLY A 423 24.91 30.98 -6.93
CA GLY A 423 25.93 29.93 -6.79
C GLY A 423 26.88 30.05 -5.60
N LYS A 424 26.67 31.02 -4.70
CA LYS A 424 27.40 31.23 -3.44
C LYS A 424 26.59 30.70 -2.25
N ILE A 425 27.25 30.00 -1.32
CA ILE A 425 26.64 29.53 -0.05
C ILE A 425 27.35 30.20 1.12
N MET A 426 26.60 30.82 2.02
CA MET A 426 27.10 31.41 3.27
C MET A 426 26.33 30.84 4.46
N ILE A 427 27.06 30.24 5.40
CA ILE A 427 26.51 29.71 6.65
C ILE A 427 27.25 30.40 7.79
N SER A 428 26.54 31.15 8.65
CA SER A 428 27.12 31.86 9.80
C SER A 428 26.62 31.28 11.12
N ASN A 429 27.56 30.75 11.90
CA ASN A 429 27.35 30.07 13.19
C ASN A 429 26.02 29.31 13.30
N ALA A 430 25.77 28.41 12.36
CA ALA A 430 24.50 27.72 12.24
C ALA A 430 24.51 26.36 12.95
N SER A 431 23.51 26.13 13.79
CA SER A 431 23.25 24.82 14.39
C SER A 431 22.00 24.21 13.78
N PHE A 432 22.10 22.94 13.39
CA PHE A 432 21.03 22.19 12.77
C PHE A 432 20.71 20.96 13.58
N SER A 433 19.43 20.61 13.61
CA SER A 433 18.97 19.38 14.21
C SER A 433 17.91 18.70 13.35
N TRP A 434 17.93 17.37 13.40
CA TRP A 434 16.87 16.54 12.83
C TRP A 434 15.61 16.54 13.72
N HIS A 435 15.77 16.89 14.99
CA HIS A 435 14.72 16.89 16.02
C HIS A 435 14.82 18.17 16.85
N ASN A 436 13.78 18.55 17.60
CA ASN A 436 13.86 19.72 18.48
C ASN A 436 14.76 19.50 19.73
N ASP A 437 15.59 18.46 19.70
CA ASP A 437 16.59 18.10 20.70
C ASP A 437 17.99 18.63 20.30
N MET A 438 19.02 18.17 21.02
CA MET A 438 20.43 18.54 20.84
C MET A 438 20.86 18.68 19.37
N PRO A 439 21.62 19.75 19.02
CA PRO A 439 22.06 19.98 17.65
C PRO A 439 22.94 18.82 17.16
N CYS A 440 22.58 18.25 16.01
CA CYS A 440 23.33 17.17 15.38
C CYS A 440 24.52 17.70 14.56
N LEU A 441 24.43 18.95 14.12
CA LEU A 441 25.42 19.61 13.28
C LEU A 441 25.59 21.05 13.77
N SER A 442 26.80 21.46 14.12
CA SER A 442 27.10 22.84 14.47
C SER A 442 28.23 23.34 13.59
N LEU A 443 27.88 24.22 12.65
CA LEU A 443 28.77 24.75 11.63
C LEU A 443 29.21 26.17 12.03
N SER A 444 30.50 26.32 12.31
CA SER A 444 31.13 27.64 12.42
C SER A 444 31.38 28.23 11.03
N ASP A 445 31.24 29.55 10.88
CA ASP A 445 31.27 30.30 9.61
C ASP A 445 31.91 29.58 8.40
N LEU A 446 31.06 29.17 7.44
CA LEU A 446 31.43 28.48 6.20
C LEU A 446 30.96 29.30 4.99
N THR A 447 31.90 29.63 4.10
CA THR A 447 31.63 30.34 2.84
C THR A 447 32.14 29.51 1.67
N ILE A 448 31.28 29.27 0.68
CA ILE A 448 31.60 28.58 -0.57
C ILE A 448 31.37 29.56 -1.72
N GLU A 449 32.45 29.88 -2.45
CA GLU A 449 32.40 30.80 -3.59
C GLU A 449 31.87 30.13 -4.87
N GLN A 450 31.33 30.95 -5.77
CA GLN A 450 30.75 30.48 -7.03
C GLN A 450 31.79 29.78 -7.92
N GLY A 451 31.40 28.66 -8.53
CA GLY A 451 32.24 27.92 -9.49
C GLY A 451 33.35 27.08 -8.86
N THR A 452 33.40 26.99 -7.53
CA THR A 452 34.43 26.22 -6.81
C THR A 452 34.07 24.74 -6.69
N PHE A 453 35.11 23.89 -6.63
CA PHE A 453 35.00 22.48 -6.28
C PHE A 453 35.39 22.28 -4.82
N VAL A 454 34.44 21.83 -4.00
CA VAL A 454 34.63 21.59 -2.56
C VAL A 454 34.52 20.10 -2.26
N GLY A 455 35.55 19.56 -1.61
CA GLY A 455 35.58 18.19 -1.11
C GLY A 455 35.11 18.11 0.35
N ILE A 456 34.28 17.13 0.69
CA ILE A 456 33.82 16.90 2.07
C ILE A 456 34.29 15.52 2.53
N VAL A 457 35.05 15.47 3.61
CA VAL A 457 35.67 14.25 4.17
C VAL A 457 35.30 14.09 5.63
N GLY A 458 35.19 12.84 6.09
CA GLY A 458 35.03 12.51 7.50
C GLY A 458 34.62 11.05 7.71
N PRO A 459 34.73 10.52 8.95
CA PRO A 459 34.31 9.16 9.27
C PRO A 459 32.82 8.91 8.98
N VAL A 460 32.39 7.65 8.86
CA VAL A 460 30.96 7.32 8.71
C VAL A 460 30.20 7.81 9.95
N GLY A 461 29.03 8.44 9.74
CA GLY A 461 28.27 9.08 10.81
C GLY A 461 28.78 10.47 11.23
N SER A 462 29.76 11.07 10.54
CA SER A 462 30.26 12.41 10.86
C SER A 462 29.33 13.57 10.52
N GLY A 463 28.23 13.32 9.79
CA GLY A 463 27.26 14.34 9.38
C GLY A 463 27.39 14.86 7.95
N LYS A 464 28.09 14.16 7.04
CA LYS A 464 28.25 14.56 5.61
C LYS A 464 26.91 14.73 4.88
N SER A 465 26.08 13.68 4.87
CA SER A 465 24.74 13.74 4.28
C SER A 465 23.83 14.73 5.04
N SER A 466 24.01 14.86 6.36
CA SER A 466 23.33 15.89 7.17
C SER A 466 23.69 17.31 6.73
N LEU A 467 24.93 17.59 6.34
CA LEU A 467 25.33 18.89 5.79
C LEU A 467 24.58 19.20 4.48
N PHE A 468 24.44 18.23 3.58
CA PHE A 468 23.62 18.42 2.37
C PHE A 468 22.15 18.63 2.69
N ALA A 469 21.59 17.86 3.62
CA ALA A 469 20.23 18.07 4.09
C ALA A 469 20.02 19.46 4.71
N ALA A 470 21.00 19.98 5.44
CA ALA A 470 20.97 21.35 5.97
C ALA A 470 20.97 22.41 4.87
N ILE A 471 21.81 22.24 3.83
CA ILE A 471 21.86 23.16 2.67
C ILE A 471 20.56 23.13 1.86
N LEU A 472 19.95 21.95 1.70
CA LEU A 472 18.66 21.76 1.01
C LEU A 472 17.44 22.24 1.82
N GLY A 473 17.62 22.57 3.11
CA GLY A 473 16.54 23.02 3.99
C GLY A 473 15.70 21.90 4.63
N GLU A 474 16.16 20.64 4.52
CA GLU A 474 15.53 19.46 5.11
C GLU A 474 15.70 19.39 6.64
N MET A 475 16.82 19.89 7.15
CA MET A 475 17.07 19.99 8.60
C MET A 475 16.51 21.29 9.19
N ASN A 476 16.13 21.26 10.46
CA ASN A 476 15.69 22.46 11.17
C ASN A 476 16.90 23.27 11.64
N LEU A 477 16.92 24.56 11.30
CA LEU A 477 17.88 25.53 11.82
C LEU A 477 17.45 25.94 13.24
N THR A 478 18.26 25.63 14.25
CA THR A 478 17.97 25.99 15.65
C THR A 478 18.54 27.34 16.02
N ASP A 479 19.73 27.67 15.50
CA ASP A 479 20.44 28.92 15.75
C ASP A 479 21.34 29.26 14.54
N GLY A 480 21.67 30.54 14.35
CA GLY A 480 22.49 31.06 13.25
C GLY A 480 21.71 31.39 11.96
N GLN A 481 22.42 31.53 10.84
CA GLN A 481 21.83 31.87 9.53
C GLN A 481 22.46 31.07 8.38
N ILE A 482 21.64 30.74 7.39
CA ILE A 482 22.06 30.17 6.10
C ILE A 482 21.52 31.03 4.97
N ASN A 483 22.38 31.42 4.04
CA ASN A 483 22.01 32.16 2.85
C ASN A 483 22.55 31.46 1.59
N THR A 484 21.64 31.18 0.65
CA THR A 484 21.89 30.49 -0.62
C THR A 484 21.54 31.33 -1.86
N ASN A 485 21.19 32.62 -1.67
CA ASN A 485 20.92 33.60 -2.74
C ASN A 485 19.96 33.12 -3.86
N ASN A 486 18.92 32.33 -3.52
CA ASN A 486 17.97 31.73 -4.49
C ASN A 486 18.64 30.95 -5.63
N SER A 487 19.77 30.29 -5.35
CA SER A 487 20.47 29.44 -6.32
C SER A 487 19.67 28.16 -6.63
N SER A 488 19.77 27.66 -7.86
CA SER A 488 19.19 26.37 -8.22
C SER A 488 20.09 25.21 -7.75
N PHE A 489 19.48 24.13 -7.25
CA PHE A 489 20.19 22.96 -6.70
C PHE A 489 19.86 21.69 -7.48
N SER A 490 20.85 20.80 -7.56
CA SER A 490 20.71 19.43 -8.05
C SER A 490 21.44 18.50 -7.10
N PHE A 491 20.80 17.39 -6.75
CA PHE A 491 21.26 16.48 -5.72
C PHE A 491 21.38 15.05 -6.27
N ALA A 492 22.56 14.48 -6.14
CA ALA A 492 22.79 13.04 -6.33
C ALA A 492 22.92 12.39 -4.95
N ALA A 493 21.87 11.70 -4.52
CA ALA A 493 21.79 11.07 -3.21
C ALA A 493 22.69 9.83 -3.11
N GLN A 494 23.16 9.53 -1.90
CA GLN A 494 23.96 8.33 -1.60
C GLN A 494 23.22 7.04 -1.94
N LEU A 495 21.92 6.97 -1.64
CA LEU A 495 21.04 5.89 -2.07
C LEU A 495 20.28 6.36 -3.32
N PRO A 496 20.59 5.82 -4.51
CA PRO A 496 19.96 6.26 -5.74
C PRO A 496 18.48 5.90 -5.77
N TRP A 497 17.62 6.90 -5.97
CA TRP A 497 16.17 6.68 -6.13
C TRP A 497 15.82 6.55 -7.62
N ILE A 498 15.18 5.45 -8.01
CA ILE A 498 14.77 5.16 -9.39
C ILE A 498 13.28 4.84 -9.34
N PHE A 499 12.48 5.58 -10.12
CA PHE A 499 11.03 5.39 -10.18
C PHE A 499 10.65 4.51 -11.36
N GLU A 500 9.45 3.93 -11.31
CA GLU A 500 8.95 3.06 -12.36
C GLU A 500 8.58 3.87 -13.60
N ASP A 501 9.46 3.83 -14.60
CA ASP A 501 9.28 4.44 -15.92
C ASP A 501 10.42 3.95 -16.84
N THR A 502 10.46 4.43 -18.07
CA THR A 502 11.56 4.24 -19.00
C THR A 502 12.90 4.76 -18.44
N PHE A 503 14.01 4.17 -18.88
CA PHE A 503 15.36 4.63 -18.56
C PHE A 503 15.56 6.10 -18.92
N ARG A 504 15.05 6.53 -20.08
CA ARG A 504 15.04 7.93 -20.50
C ARG A 504 14.29 8.83 -19.53
N ASN A 505 13.05 8.53 -19.19
CA ASN A 505 12.25 9.38 -18.29
C ASN A 505 12.85 9.47 -16.90
N ASN A 506 13.50 8.40 -16.43
CA ASN A 506 14.25 8.44 -15.18
C ASN A 506 15.36 9.49 -15.17
N ILE A 507 16.00 9.79 -16.30
CA ILE A 507 17.03 10.84 -16.41
C ILE A 507 16.39 12.22 -16.67
N LEU A 508 15.37 12.28 -17.52
CA LEU A 508 14.72 13.54 -17.89
C LEU A 508 13.89 14.15 -16.76
N LEU A 509 13.25 13.34 -15.92
CA LEU A 509 12.35 13.77 -14.84
C LEU A 509 11.29 14.78 -15.33
N ASN A 510 10.58 14.44 -16.42
CA ASN A 510 9.61 15.29 -17.13
C ASN A 510 10.16 16.60 -17.74
N ARG A 511 11.49 16.76 -17.85
CA ARG A 511 12.07 17.85 -18.64
C ARG A 511 12.03 17.57 -20.15
N PRO A 512 11.99 18.59 -21.00
CA PRO A 512 12.02 18.41 -22.45
C PRO A 512 13.27 17.63 -22.87
N PHE A 513 13.10 16.72 -23.82
CA PHE A 513 14.19 15.90 -24.35
C PHE A 513 15.07 16.72 -25.30
N ASP A 514 16.31 16.97 -24.89
CA ASP A 514 17.38 17.53 -25.71
C ASP A 514 18.37 16.41 -26.02
N GLN A 515 18.38 15.99 -27.29
CA GLN A 515 19.17 14.85 -27.75
C GLN A 515 20.68 15.06 -27.57
N GLN A 516 21.19 16.28 -27.77
CA GLN A 516 22.63 16.54 -27.70
C GLN A 516 23.08 16.57 -26.25
N ARG A 517 22.33 17.24 -25.39
CA ARG A 517 22.59 17.26 -23.94
C ARG A 517 22.47 15.87 -23.33
N TYR A 518 21.43 15.13 -23.69
CA TYR A 518 21.19 13.77 -23.19
C TYR A 518 22.37 12.85 -23.52
N ARG A 519 22.83 12.83 -24.78
CA ARG A 519 24.01 12.03 -25.19
C ARG A 519 25.29 12.45 -24.47
N ASN A 520 25.53 13.75 -24.32
CA ASN A 520 26.72 14.23 -23.60
C ASN A 520 26.71 13.78 -22.13
N VAL A 521 25.54 13.81 -21.47
CA VAL A 521 25.39 13.35 -20.08
C VAL A 521 25.59 11.84 -19.97
N LEU A 522 25.02 11.05 -20.89
CA LEU A 522 25.22 9.60 -20.92
C LEU A 522 26.69 9.21 -21.08
N HIS A 523 27.38 9.87 -22.01
CA HIS A 523 28.80 9.63 -22.25
C HIS A 523 29.69 10.08 -21.09
N ALA A 524 29.34 11.18 -20.43
CA ALA A 524 30.05 11.63 -19.25
C ALA A 524 29.89 10.64 -18.08
N CYS A 525 28.67 10.12 -17.87
CA CYS A 525 28.38 9.10 -16.86
C CYS A 525 28.83 7.67 -17.25
N CYS A 526 29.41 7.48 -18.44
CA CYS A 526 29.80 6.17 -18.97
C CYS A 526 28.63 5.17 -18.99
N LEU A 527 27.44 5.64 -19.39
CA LEU A 527 26.23 4.83 -19.52
C LEU A 527 25.99 4.31 -20.94
N ASP A 528 26.78 4.76 -21.93
CA ASP A 528 26.63 4.34 -23.33
C ASP A 528 26.74 2.82 -23.47
N ASP A 529 27.73 2.23 -22.78
CA ASP A 529 27.95 0.79 -22.79
C ASP A 529 26.77 0.04 -22.14
N ASP A 530 26.19 0.57 -21.06
CA ASP A 530 25.02 -0.05 -20.40
C ASP A 530 23.77 0.00 -21.29
N ILE A 531 23.57 1.09 -22.03
CA ILE A 531 22.45 1.23 -22.96
C ILE A 531 22.61 0.29 -24.16
N SER A 532 23.85 0.09 -24.63
CA SER A 532 24.12 -0.83 -25.74
C SER A 532 23.73 -2.29 -25.42
N VAL A 533 23.69 -2.66 -24.13
CA VAL A 533 23.24 -3.99 -23.66
C VAL A 533 21.73 -4.18 -23.81
N PHE A 534 20.96 -3.08 -23.91
CA PHE A 534 19.50 -3.09 -23.96
C PHE A 534 18.90 -3.36 -25.36
N GLY A 535 19.75 -3.57 -26.38
CA GLY A 535 19.32 -3.99 -27.72
C GLY A 535 18.38 -2.99 -28.42
N SER A 536 17.41 -3.50 -29.19
CA SER A 536 16.55 -2.71 -30.10
C SER A 536 15.64 -1.65 -29.46
N ARG A 537 15.50 -1.62 -28.12
CA ARG A 537 14.69 -0.62 -27.40
C ARG A 537 15.54 0.47 -26.72
N ASP A 538 16.87 0.39 -26.81
CA ASP A 538 17.84 1.41 -26.38
C ASP A 538 17.50 1.99 -24.97
N ASP A 539 17.14 3.27 -24.88
CA ASP A 539 16.83 4.00 -23.65
C ASP A 539 15.32 4.00 -23.27
N LEU A 540 14.47 3.29 -24.01
CA LEU A 540 13.02 3.17 -23.75
C LEU A 540 12.65 1.92 -22.93
N ILE A 541 13.64 1.20 -22.39
CA ILE A 541 13.37 0.07 -21.51
C ILE A 541 12.70 0.54 -20.22
N MET A 542 11.61 -0.15 -19.86
CA MET A 542 10.92 0.04 -18.58
C MET A 542 11.79 -0.46 -17.43
N ILE A 543 12.11 0.44 -16.51
CA ILE A 543 12.77 0.12 -15.25
C ILE A 543 11.68 -0.10 -14.20
N GLY A 544 11.70 -1.28 -13.55
CA GLY A 544 10.77 -1.59 -12.46
C GLY A 544 11.06 -0.79 -11.17
N GLU A 545 10.13 -0.86 -10.21
CA GLU A 545 10.20 -0.12 -8.95
C GLU A 545 11.55 -0.26 -8.22
N ASN A 546 12.08 0.85 -7.69
CA ASN A 546 13.41 0.95 -7.09
C ASN A 546 14.58 0.47 -7.98
N GLY A 547 14.35 0.34 -9.29
CA GLY A 547 15.33 -0.11 -10.26
C GLY A 547 15.75 -1.55 -10.08
N ILE A 548 14.85 -2.48 -9.75
CA ILE A 548 15.22 -3.91 -9.51
C ILE A 548 16.02 -4.54 -10.68
N ASN A 549 15.89 -3.99 -11.88
CA ASN A 549 16.57 -4.42 -13.10
C ASN A 549 18.01 -3.90 -13.23
N LEU A 550 18.42 -2.91 -12.42
CA LEU A 550 19.72 -2.25 -12.50
C LEU A 550 20.63 -2.68 -11.35
N SER A 551 21.93 -2.81 -11.64
CA SER A 551 22.96 -2.99 -10.60
C SER A 551 23.14 -1.71 -9.77
N GLY A 552 23.71 -1.82 -8.55
CA GLY A 552 23.95 -0.66 -7.68
C GLY A 552 24.76 0.46 -8.36
N GLY A 553 25.81 0.10 -9.11
CA GLY A 553 26.62 1.06 -9.87
C GLY A 553 25.86 1.68 -11.05
N GLN A 554 24.95 0.96 -11.72
CA GLN A 554 24.07 1.53 -12.75
C GLN A 554 23.07 2.51 -12.13
N LYS A 555 22.44 2.14 -11.00
CA LYS A 555 21.51 3.04 -10.29
C LYS A 555 22.20 4.36 -9.90
N ALA A 556 23.41 4.29 -9.35
CA ALA A 556 24.19 5.46 -8.99
C ALA A 556 24.48 6.35 -10.22
N ARG A 557 24.90 5.75 -11.33
CA ARG A 557 25.16 6.47 -12.58
C ARG A 557 23.91 7.10 -13.20
N VAL A 558 22.75 6.42 -13.16
CA VAL A 558 21.46 6.97 -13.61
C VAL A 558 21.03 8.15 -12.73
N SER A 559 21.17 8.05 -11.42
CA SER A 559 20.88 9.16 -10.50
C SER A 559 21.83 10.34 -10.72
N LEU A 560 23.12 10.08 -11.00
CA LEU A 560 24.07 11.12 -11.36
C LEU A 560 23.72 11.76 -12.71
N ALA A 561 23.36 10.96 -13.71
CA ALA A 561 22.92 11.46 -15.02
C ALA A 561 21.68 12.37 -14.90
N ARG A 562 20.69 11.98 -14.09
CA ARG A 562 19.53 12.82 -13.75
C ARG A 562 19.98 14.16 -13.15
N ALA A 563 20.90 14.12 -12.19
CA ALA A 563 21.41 15.33 -11.56
C ALA A 563 22.09 16.27 -12.59
N LEU A 564 22.92 15.73 -13.49
CA LEU A 564 23.65 16.47 -14.53
C LEU A 564 22.74 17.02 -15.64
N TYR A 565 21.67 16.30 -16.00
CA TYR A 565 20.76 16.74 -17.05
C TYR A 565 20.00 18.01 -16.69
N THR A 566 19.75 18.25 -15.40
CA THR A 566 18.87 19.30 -14.88
C THR A 566 19.40 20.74 -15.07
N ASP A 567 20.70 20.94 -15.32
CA ASP A 567 21.39 22.25 -15.37
C ASP A 567 21.08 23.20 -14.22
N VAL A 568 21.88 23.16 -13.18
CA VAL A 568 21.70 24.03 -12.01
C VAL A 568 22.98 24.79 -11.68
N ASP A 569 22.90 25.70 -10.71
CA ASP A 569 24.04 26.50 -10.25
C ASP A 569 24.93 25.70 -9.28
N ILE A 570 24.30 24.91 -8.39
CA ILE A 570 24.97 24.17 -7.31
C ILE A 570 24.66 22.68 -7.42
N TYR A 571 25.71 21.85 -7.50
CA TYR A 571 25.61 20.39 -7.50
C TYR A 571 26.06 19.84 -6.15
N LEU A 572 25.18 19.08 -5.51
CA LEU A 572 25.43 18.37 -4.27
C LEU A 572 25.55 16.86 -4.58
N LEU A 573 26.74 16.30 -4.39
CA LEU A 573 27.08 14.93 -4.78
C LEU A 573 27.42 14.12 -3.53
N ASP A 574 26.50 13.28 -3.08
CA ASP A 574 26.66 12.45 -1.87
C ASP A 574 27.15 11.04 -2.24
N ASP A 575 28.48 10.89 -2.28
CA ASP A 575 29.23 9.68 -2.58
C ASP A 575 28.75 8.87 -3.82
N PRO A 576 28.53 9.53 -4.99
CA PRO A 576 28.02 8.87 -6.19
C PRO A 576 28.98 7.84 -6.82
N LEU A 577 30.24 7.81 -6.37
CA LEU A 577 31.31 6.94 -6.90
C LEU A 577 31.50 5.65 -6.08
N SER A 578 30.82 5.50 -4.95
CA SER A 578 31.01 4.39 -4.01
C SER A 578 30.63 3.02 -4.57
N ALA A 579 29.54 2.95 -5.34
CA ALA A 579 28.99 1.73 -5.92
C ALA A 579 29.61 1.36 -7.28
N VAL A 580 30.57 2.13 -7.76
CA VAL A 580 31.17 2.03 -9.10
C VAL A 580 32.62 1.55 -8.96
N ASP A 581 33.10 0.76 -9.92
CA ASP A 581 34.49 0.33 -9.96
C ASP A 581 35.45 1.51 -10.13
N HIS A 582 36.71 1.34 -9.70
CA HIS A 582 37.70 2.41 -9.68
C HIS A 582 37.95 3.05 -11.05
N LYS A 583 37.94 2.25 -12.15
CA LYS A 583 38.18 2.75 -13.51
C LYS A 583 37.02 3.65 -13.98
N ILE A 584 35.79 3.18 -13.87
CA ILE A 584 34.62 3.98 -14.23
C ILE A 584 34.48 5.19 -13.29
N ALA A 585 34.76 5.03 -11.99
CA ALA A 585 34.76 6.16 -11.05
C ALA A 585 35.75 7.26 -11.45
N LYS A 586 36.95 6.89 -11.90
CA LYS A 586 37.94 7.83 -12.44
C LYS A 586 37.46 8.49 -13.73
N GLN A 587 36.85 7.75 -14.65
CA GLN A 587 36.30 8.31 -15.89
C GLN A 587 35.14 9.28 -15.61
N ILE A 588 34.22 8.93 -14.71
CA ILE A 588 33.15 9.83 -14.26
C ILE A 588 33.73 11.06 -13.60
N TYR A 589 34.75 10.92 -12.76
CA TYR A 589 35.43 12.05 -12.16
C TYR A 589 36.00 12.98 -13.26
N GLU A 590 36.81 12.46 -14.18
CA GLU A 590 37.44 13.27 -15.24
C GLU A 590 36.43 13.92 -16.20
N LYS A 591 35.39 13.17 -16.61
CA LYS A 591 34.39 13.64 -17.59
C LYS A 591 33.27 14.49 -16.97
N CYS A 592 32.91 14.28 -15.70
CA CYS A 592 31.78 14.98 -15.05
C CYS A 592 32.23 16.00 -13.99
N ILE A 593 32.94 15.54 -12.95
CA ILE A 593 33.10 16.26 -11.67
C ILE A 593 34.39 17.10 -11.62
N GLY A 594 35.45 16.62 -12.27
CA GLY A 594 36.79 17.20 -12.23
C GLY A 594 36.86 18.58 -12.90
N PRO A 595 38.03 19.23 -12.84
CA PRO A 595 38.22 20.59 -13.37
C PRO A 595 37.98 20.72 -14.88
N TYR A 596 38.13 19.62 -15.64
CA TYR A 596 37.89 19.57 -17.09
C TYR A 596 36.55 18.94 -17.48
N GLY A 597 35.75 18.55 -16.48
CA GLY A 597 34.48 17.85 -16.72
C GLY A 597 33.34 18.78 -17.12
N LEU A 598 32.16 18.16 -17.30
CA LEU A 598 30.92 18.85 -17.65
C LEU A 598 30.52 19.94 -16.63
N LEU A 599 30.92 19.80 -15.36
CA LEU A 599 30.60 20.72 -14.27
C LEU A 599 31.65 21.80 -14.00
N LYS A 600 32.65 22.00 -14.87
CA LYS A 600 33.80 22.88 -14.61
C LYS A 600 33.45 24.30 -14.12
N ASN A 601 32.40 24.91 -14.66
CA ASN A 601 31.98 26.29 -14.38
C ASN A 601 30.92 26.39 -13.28
N LYS A 602 30.55 25.27 -12.64
CA LYS A 602 29.46 25.19 -11.66
C LYS A 602 30.03 24.93 -10.26
N THR A 603 29.33 25.44 -9.24
CA THR A 603 29.68 25.15 -7.84
C THR A 603 29.33 23.69 -7.56
N ARG A 604 30.30 22.92 -7.06
CA ARG A 604 30.14 21.47 -6.89
C ARG A 604 30.74 21.01 -5.55
N LEU A 605 29.90 20.37 -4.74
CA LEU A 605 30.28 19.81 -3.45
C LEU A 605 30.24 18.28 -3.56
N LEU A 606 31.37 17.63 -3.33
CA LEU A 606 31.48 16.17 -3.35
C LEU A 606 31.79 15.65 -1.94
N ALA A 607 30.84 14.94 -1.35
CA ALA A 607 31.15 14.08 -0.21
C ALA A 607 31.62 12.73 -0.74
N THR A 608 32.81 12.29 -0.33
CA THR A 608 33.28 10.94 -0.69
C THR A 608 34.23 10.38 0.35
N HIS A 609 34.22 9.06 0.48
CA HIS A 609 35.21 8.32 1.25
C HIS A 609 36.53 8.11 0.48
N GLN A 610 36.51 8.30 -0.85
CA GLN A 610 37.68 8.12 -1.70
C GLN A 610 38.47 9.43 -1.82
N THR A 611 39.40 9.65 -0.88
CA THR A 611 40.19 10.90 -0.77
C THR A 611 41.06 11.19 -1.99
N GLN A 612 41.39 10.19 -2.79
CA GLN A 612 42.16 10.32 -4.04
C GLN A 612 41.57 11.33 -5.04
N PHE A 613 40.25 11.53 -5.04
CA PHE A 613 39.57 12.44 -5.96
C PHE A 613 39.51 13.89 -5.46
N LEU A 614 40.00 14.14 -4.25
CA LEU A 614 39.94 15.47 -3.62
C LEU A 614 41.24 16.25 -3.74
N SER A 615 42.30 15.65 -4.28
CA SER A 615 43.59 16.32 -4.51
C SER A 615 43.48 17.55 -5.40
N GLU A 616 42.50 17.59 -6.31
CA GLU A 616 42.24 18.69 -7.24
C GLU A 616 41.10 19.62 -6.78
N SER A 617 40.65 19.50 -5.53
CA SER A 617 39.62 20.37 -4.97
C SER A 617 40.18 21.73 -4.55
N HIS A 618 39.37 22.78 -4.70
CA HIS A 618 39.75 24.14 -4.32
C HIS A 618 39.71 24.32 -2.79
N GLN A 619 38.84 23.57 -2.12
CA GLN A 619 38.65 23.60 -0.68
C GLN A 619 38.26 22.20 -0.19
N ILE A 620 38.81 21.76 0.94
CA ILE A 620 38.44 20.52 1.62
C ILE A 620 37.85 20.85 2.99
N ILE A 621 36.70 20.29 3.29
CA ILE A 621 36.01 20.40 4.58
C ILE A 621 36.10 19.06 5.29
N TYR A 622 36.77 19.04 6.44
CA TYR A 622 36.81 17.87 7.31
C TYR A 622 35.71 17.97 8.39
N LEU A 623 34.77 17.03 8.35
CA LEU A 623 33.65 16.90 9.28
C LEU A 623 33.93 15.79 10.29
N SER A 624 33.88 16.13 11.58
CA SER A 624 34.09 15.20 12.69
C SER A 624 33.01 15.42 13.75
N TYR A 625 32.25 14.38 14.08
CA TYR A 625 31.18 14.42 15.10
C TYR A 625 30.22 15.62 14.98
N GLY A 626 29.83 16.01 13.76
CA GLY A 626 28.92 17.12 13.53
C GLY A 626 29.55 18.53 13.59
N HIS A 627 30.86 18.63 13.74
CA HIS A 627 31.61 19.89 13.74
C HIS A 627 32.59 19.98 12.55
N ILE A 628 32.82 21.20 12.06
CA ILE A 628 33.90 21.48 11.11
C ILE A 628 35.19 21.66 11.90
N ASP A 629 36.20 20.84 11.59
CA ASP A 629 37.51 21.01 12.20
C ASP A 629 38.33 22.08 11.44
N LYS A 630 38.34 23.30 11.98
CA LYS A 630 39.07 24.45 11.42
C LYS A 630 40.59 24.31 11.49
N GLN A 631 41.15 23.37 12.25
CA GLN A 631 42.61 23.17 12.34
C GLN A 631 43.21 22.43 11.14
N SER A 632 42.39 21.98 10.19
CA SER A 632 42.82 21.21 9.02
C SER A 632 42.87 22.00 7.71
N TYR A 633 42.96 23.33 7.76
CA TYR A 633 43.33 24.12 6.58
C TYR A 633 44.82 23.91 6.28
N LEU A 634 45.11 23.10 5.26
CA LEU A 634 46.41 23.07 4.57
C LEU A 634 47.63 23.04 5.51
N ASN A 635 47.88 21.89 6.15
CA ASN A 635 49.24 21.37 6.36
C ASN A 635 49.14 19.94 6.92
N GLU A 636 49.79 19.00 6.22
CA GLU A 636 50.03 17.61 6.65
C GLU A 636 48.82 16.68 6.90
N TYR A 637 48.16 16.25 5.82
CA TYR A 637 47.83 14.81 5.72
C TYR A 637 48.96 14.14 4.93
N SER A 638 50.09 13.97 5.61
CA SER A 638 51.22 13.21 5.11
C SER A 638 50.81 11.75 5.03
N ILE A 639 50.67 11.26 3.79
CA ILE A 639 50.70 9.83 3.49
C ILE A 639 52.12 9.35 3.82
N ARG A 640 52.36 8.96 5.08
CA ARG A 640 53.43 8.00 5.41
C ARG A 640 52.88 6.60 5.12
N GLU A 641 52.91 6.23 3.85
CA GLU A 641 53.08 4.81 3.51
C GLU A 641 54.56 4.49 3.74
N ASN A 642 54.86 3.84 4.86
CA ASN A 642 56.08 3.04 4.96
C ASN A 642 55.88 1.73 4.20
N ASP A 643 56.97 1.35 3.55
CA ASP A 643 57.35 0.01 3.14
C ASP A 643 56.94 -0.48 1.73
N THR A 644 57.88 -0.24 0.81
CA THR A 644 58.64 -1.31 0.13
C THR A 644 57.80 -2.47 -0.41
N ASN A 645 57.18 -2.25 -1.57
CA ASN A 645 57.03 -3.25 -2.64
C ASN A 645 56.34 -2.58 -3.85
N ARG A 646 57.08 -1.73 -4.57
CA ARG A 646 56.67 -1.23 -5.88
C ARG A 646 57.63 -1.78 -6.94
N ASN A 647 57.29 -2.95 -7.44
CA ASN A 647 57.55 -3.33 -8.84
C ASN A 647 56.56 -4.38 -9.41
N GLU A 648 55.37 -4.60 -8.82
CA GLU A 648 54.38 -5.56 -9.36
C GLU A 648 52.93 -5.03 -9.47
N LYS A 649 52.67 -3.74 -9.27
CA LYS A 649 51.29 -3.20 -9.13
C LYS A 649 50.72 -2.40 -10.32
N SER A 650 51.22 -2.56 -11.54
CA SER A 650 50.76 -1.75 -12.69
C SER A 650 50.52 -2.51 -14.01
N LYS A 651 50.22 -3.82 -13.96
CA LYS A 651 49.87 -4.60 -15.18
C LYS A 651 48.60 -5.47 -15.09
N LEU A 652 47.89 -5.47 -13.97
CA LEU A 652 46.67 -6.29 -13.77
C LEU A 652 45.34 -5.60 -14.16
N SER A 653 45.37 -4.34 -14.61
CA SER A 653 44.16 -3.57 -14.98
C SER A 653 43.88 -3.50 -16.49
N SER A 654 44.72 -4.12 -17.33
CA SER A 654 44.58 -4.10 -18.80
C SER A 654 44.30 -5.48 -19.43
N LEU A 655 43.78 -6.44 -18.67
CA LEU A 655 43.55 -7.83 -19.11
C LEU A 655 42.11 -8.12 -19.58
N PHE A 656 41.26 -7.10 -19.74
CA PHE A 656 39.81 -7.29 -19.96
C PHE A 656 39.25 -6.37 -21.06
N ASP A 657 39.84 -6.44 -22.25
CA ASP A 657 39.22 -5.93 -23.48
C ASP A 657 39.09 -7.09 -24.47
N ASP A 658 37.88 -7.66 -24.56
CA ASP A 658 37.32 -8.19 -25.80
C ASP A 658 35.81 -8.38 -25.62
N HIS A 659 35.03 -7.65 -26.43
CA HIS A 659 33.57 -7.56 -26.37
C HIS A 659 32.89 -8.77 -27.03
N LYS A 660 31.84 -9.30 -26.40
CA LYS A 660 30.72 -9.95 -27.11
C LYS A 660 29.40 -9.87 -26.33
N SER A 661 28.36 -9.45 -27.05
CA SER A 661 27.00 -9.13 -26.61
C SER A 661 26.12 -10.36 -26.38
N MET A 662 25.14 -10.24 -25.47
CA MET A 662 23.97 -11.12 -25.41
C MET A 662 22.72 -10.32 -25.04
N ASP A 663 21.75 -10.33 -25.97
CA ASP A 663 20.39 -9.79 -25.85
C ASP A 663 19.55 -10.62 -24.87
N ASP A 664 18.69 -9.98 -24.06
CA ASP A 664 17.51 -10.64 -23.48
C ASP A 664 16.36 -9.62 -23.25
N ASN A 665 15.21 -9.93 -23.85
CA ASN A 665 14.24 -8.95 -24.37
C ASN A 665 12.79 -9.21 -23.87
N GLN A 666 12.57 -9.36 -22.55
CA GLN A 666 11.23 -9.47 -21.97
C GLN A 666 11.10 -8.73 -20.63
N SER A 667 10.04 -7.94 -20.47
CA SER A 667 9.69 -7.30 -19.19
C SER A 667 9.52 -8.38 -18.11
N ILE A 668 10.30 -8.24 -17.04
CA ILE A 668 10.45 -9.25 -15.98
C ILE A 668 9.20 -9.35 -15.11
N ILE A 669 8.39 -8.27 -15.10
CA ILE A 669 7.14 -8.11 -14.35
C ILE A 669 5.99 -8.52 -15.27
N VAL A 670 5.21 -9.50 -14.81
CA VAL A 670 3.94 -9.85 -15.42
C VAL A 670 2.90 -9.03 -14.69
N ASP A 671 2.30 -8.06 -15.37
CA ASP A 671 1.20 -7.29 -14.80
C ASP A 671 0.06 -8.24 -14.42
N GLU A 672 -0.54 -7.99 -13.25
CA GLU A 672 -1.70 -8.73 -12.77
C GLU A 672 -2.79 -8.66 -13.85
N LYS A 673 -3.18 -9.81 -14.41
CA LYS A 673 -4.25 -9.84 -15.39
C LYS A 673 -5.56 -9.62 -14.64
N PRO A 674 -6.40 -8.65 -15.04
CA PRO A 674 -7.72 -8.53 -14.48
C PRO A 674 -8.48 -9.85 -14.74
N LEU A 675 -9.06 -10.43 -13.68
CA LEU A 675 -10.00 -11.55 -13.80
C LEU A 675 -11.15 -11.10 -14.70
N ASN A 676 -11.32 -11.76 -15.84
CA ASN A 676 -12.25 -11.34 -16.89
C ASN A 676 -13.72 -11.66 -16.57
N ASP A 677 -13.98 -12.57 -15.63
CA ASP A 677 -15.30 -13.08 -15.28
C ASP A 677 -15.59 -12.96 -13.77
N GLY A 678 -16.86 -13.09 -13.40
CA GLY A 678 -17.27 -13.15 -11.99
C GLY A 678 -16.82 -14.45 -11.32
N ALA A 679 -16.89 -14.48 -9.99
CA ALA A 679 -16.38 -15.59 -9.19
C ALA A 679 -16.99 -16.93 -9.61
N SER A 680 -16.13 -17.87 -9.97
CA SER A 680 -16.51 -19.21 -10.39
C SER A 680 -17.35 -19.96 -9.34
N TRP A 681 -18.36 -20.73 -9.76
CA TRP A 681 -19.25 -21.49 -8.85
C TRP A 681 -18.52 -22.47 -7.91
N HIS A 682 -17.37 -23.00 -8.32
CA HIS A 682 -16.58 -23.89 -7.46
C HIS A 682 -16.08 -23.17 -6.20
N ILE A 683 -15.78 -21.87 -6.29
CA ILE A 683 -15.28 -21.06 -5.18
C ILE A 683 -16.40 -20.83 -4.16
N TRP A 684 -17.60 -20.51 -4.64
CA TRP A 684 -18.81 -20.43 -3.81
C TRP A 684 -19.04 -21.73 -3.04
N TYR A 685 -18.90 -22.86 -3.72
CA TYR A 685 -19.04 -24.17 -3.10
C TYR A 685 -17.99 -24.40 -2.01
N HIS A 686 -16.72 -24.11 -2.28
CA HIS A 686 -15.65 -24.21 -1.28
C HIS A 686 -15.90 -23.29 -0.08
N PHE A 687 -16.36 -22.06 -0.31
CA PHE A 687 -16.68 -21.11 0.75
C PHE A 687 -17.78 -21.62 1.68
N PHE A 688 -18.90 -22.09 1.12
CA PHE A 688 -20.02 -22.61 1.93
C PHE A 688 -19.73 -23.95 2.60
N THR A 689 -18.78 -24.73 2.08
CA THR A 689 -18.41 -26.04 2.64
C THR A 689 -17.17 -25.99 3.53
N ALA A 690 -16.58 -24.80 3.73
CA ALA A 690 -15.44 -24.62 4.62
C ALA A 690 -15.80 -24.90 6.10
N PRO A 691 -14.83 -25.37 6.91
CA PRO A 691 -15.01 -25.52 8.35
C PRO A 691 -15.42 -24.19 9.02
N PRO A 692 -16.21 -24.20 10.11
CA PRO A 692 -16.39 -25.31 11.05
C PRO A 692 -17.62 -26.20 10.85
N PHE A 693 -18.64 -25.77 10.09
CA PHE A 693 -19.90 -26.52 9.99
C PHE A 693 -20.04 -27.36 8.72
N GLY A 694 -19.21 -27.09 7.70
CA GLY A 694 -19.19 -27.84 6.44
C GLY A 694 -20.56 -27.94 5.75
N ARG A 695 -20.78 -29.02 5.01
CA ARG A 695 -22.03 -29.26 4.27
C ARG A 695 -23.27 -29.34 5.17
N ILE A 696 -23.11 -29.89 6.38
CA ILE A 696 -24.20 -30.04 7.36
C ILE A 696 -24.65 -28.66 7.87
N GLY A 697 -23.70 -27.76 8.12
CA GLY A 697 -23.97 -26.37 8.47
C GLY A 697 -24.79 -25.62 7.44
N LEU A 698 -24.40 -25.75 6.16
CA LEU A 698 -25.14 -25.14 5.05
C LEU A 698 -26.58 -25.66 4.99
N CYS A 699 -26.77 -26.97 5.10
CA CYS A 699 -28.10 -27.57 5.12
C CYS A 699 -28.94 -27.06 6.30
N LEU A 700 -28.35 -27.00 7.50
CA LEU A 700 -29.01 -26.49 8.68
C LEU A 700 -29.39 -25.01 8.53
N LEU A 701 -28.52 -24.19 7.94
CA LEU A 701 -28.80 -22.77 7.67
C LEU A 701 -29.98 -22.62 6.70
N ILE A 702 -30.04 -23.40 5.63
CA ILE A 702 -31.16 -23.40 4.68
C ILE A 702 -32.45 -23.81 5.37
N VAL A 703 -32.43 -24.88 6.18
CA VAL A 703 -33.60 -25.35 6.92
C VAL A 703 -34.11 -24.30 7.90
N VAL A 704 -33.22 -23.68 8.69
CA VAL A 704 -33.59 -22.62 9.65
C VAL A 704 -34.18 -21.42 8.92
N PHE A 705 -33.61 -21.02 7.78
CA PHE A 705 -34.12 -19.93 6.96
C PHE A 705 -35.54 -20.23 6.42
N LEU A 706 -35.74 -21.40 5.81
CA LEU A 706 -37.05 -21.81 5.29
C LEU A 706 -38.09 -21.93 6.39
N LEU A 707 -37.72 -22.45 7.57
CA LEU A 707 -38.59 -22.54 8.73
C LEU A 707 -39.00 -21.14 9.23
N GLY A 708 -38.04 -20.21 9.32
CA GLY A 708 -38.32 -18.83 9.74
C GLY A 708 -39.30 -18.13 8.79
N GLU A 709 -39.11 -18.29 7.49
CA GLU A 709 -40.01 -17.71 6.48
C GLU A 709 -41.40 -18.38 6.50
N ALA A 710 -41.46 -19.70 6.70
CA ALA A 710 -42.72 -20.42 6.86
C ALA A 710 -43.50 -19.93 8.09
N LEU A 711 -42.84 -19.71 9.23
CA LEU A 711 -43.44 -19.19 10.44
C LEU A 711 -43.96 -17.75 10.25
N ASN A 712 -43.20 -16.89 9.56
CA ASN A 712 -43.62 -15.53 9.26
C ASN A 712 -44.88 -15.49 8.38
N ASN A 713 -44.92 -16.32 7.34
CA ASN A 713 -46.10 -16.44 6.48
C ASN A 713 -47.30 -17.05 7.21
N ALA A 714 -47.07 -18.03 8.09
CA ALA A 714 -48.12 -18.59 8.95
C ALA A 714 -48.71 -17.53 9.89
N ALA A 715 -47.89 -16.64 10.46
CA ALA A 715 -48.36 -15.54 11.31
C ALA A 715 -49.24 -14.53 10.55
N ASN A 716 -48.83 -14.13 9.34
CA ASN A 716 -49.63 -13.23 8.49
C ASN A 716 -50.95 -13.88 8.05
N TYR A 717 -50.94 -15.18 7.78
CA TYR A 717 -52.15 -15.93 7.46
C TYR A 717 -53.07 -16.10 8.67
N TRP A 718 -52.51 -16.35 9.86
CA TRP A 718 -53.26 -16.40 11.11
C TRP A 718 -53.98 -15.08 11.38
N LEU A 719 -53.30 -13.94 11.21
CA LEU A 719 -53.90 -12.62 11.34
C LEU A 719 -55.10 -12.44 10.39
N ASN A 720 -55.01 -12.95 9.16
CA ASN A 720 -56.11 -12.94 8.20
C ASN A 720 -57.33 -13.73 8.70
N ILE A 721 -57.13 -14.92 9.27
CA ILE A 721 -58.22 -15.71 9.87
C ILE A 721 -58.88 -14.96 11.03
N CYS A 722 -58.08 -14.37 11.93
CA CYS A 722 -58.61 -13.62 13.08
C CYS A 722 -59.48 -12.43 12.64
N LEU A 723 -59.05 -11.69 11.61
CA LEU A 723 -59.82 -10.56 11.07
C LEU A 723 -61.13 -11.00 10.37
N LYS A 724 -61.17 -12.23 9.84
CA LYS A 724 -62.39 -12.79 9.25
C LYS A 724 -63.42 -13.18 10.32
N GLN A 725 -62.98 -13.65 11.49
CA GLN A 725 -63.86 -14.03 12.60
C GLN A 725 -64.49 -12.83 13.32
N SER A 726 -63.88 -11.65 13.27
CA SER A 726 -64.46 -10.42 13.84
C SER A 726 -65.63 -9.84 13.02
N GLY A 727 -65.91 -10.36 11.83
CA GLY A 727 -67.06 -9.99 10.99
C GLY A 727 -67.97 -11.19 10.74
N GLU A 728 -68.97 -11.37 11.61
CA GLU A 728 -70.05 -12.39 11.59
C GLU A 728 -69.66 -13.88 11.70
N ASP A 729 -70.42 -14.58 12.57
CA ASP A 729 -70.33 -16.01 12.88
C ASP A 729 -70.52 -16.90 11.64
N GLN A 730 -69.46 -17.51 11.12
CA GLN A 730 -69.55 -18.74 10.33
C GLN A 730 -68.46 -19.76 10.67
N PRO A 731 -68.79 -21.07 10.67
CA PRO A 731 -67.87 -22.13 11.11
C PRO A 731 -66.78 -22.43 10.07
N ILE A 732 -65.64 -22.83 10.61
CA ILE A 732 -64.37 -23.07 9.92
C ILE A 732 -64.43 -24.37 9.10
N SER A 733 -64.24 -24.28 7.78
CA SER A 733 -63.83 -25.42 6.94
C SER A 733 -62.34 -25.33 6.62
N THR A 734 -61.56 -26.18 7.27
CA THR A 734 -60.11 -26.40 7.13
C THR A 734 -59.73 -27.08 5.80
N LYS A 735 -60.08 -26.46 4.67
CA LYS A 735 -59.54 -26.86 3.36
C LYS A 735 -59.02 -25.64 2.62
N SER A 736 -57.69 -25.48 2.60
CA SER A 736 -56.86 -25.19 1.40
C SER A 736 -55.62 -24.38 1.77
N VAL A 737 -54.49 -25.06 1.95
CA VAL A 737 -53.17 -24.47 2.22
C VAL A 737 -52.33 -24.25 0.94
N CYS A 738 -52.77 -24.69 -0.26
CA CYS A 738 -51.86 -24.63 -1.42
C CYS A 738 -52.41 -24.14 -2.78
N ILE A 739 -53.69 -23.77 -2.93
CA ILE A 739 -54.21 -23.39 -4.27
C ILE A 739 -55.20 -22.24 -4.15
N TYR A 740 -54.72 -20.99 -4.27
CA TYR A 740 -55.62 -19.83 -4.43
C TYR A 740 -55.03 -18.74 -5.34
N PHE A 741 -54.38 -19.14 -6.43
CA PHE A 741 -53.96 -18.19 -7.49
C PHE A 741 -54.95 -18.11 -8.68
N VAL A 742 -56.09 -18.83 -8.66
CA VAL A 742 -56.94 -18.94 -9.86
C VAL A 742 -58.42 -18.57 -9.67
N ASN A 743 -58.96 -18.46 -8.46
CA ASN A 743 -60.40 -18.19 -8.28
C ASN A 743 -60.70 -16.89 -7.53
N VAL A 744 -60.38 -15.75 -8.17
CA VAL A 744 -60.77 -14.40 -7.71
C VAL A 744 -62.20 -14.02 -8.15
N ARG A 745 -62.91 -14.88 -8.89
CA ARG A 745 -64.11 -14.42 -9.60
C ARG A 745 -65.40 -14.30 -8.77
N ASP A 746 -65.57 -15.01 -7.64
CA ASP A 746 -66.94 -15.17 -7.10
C ASP A 746 -67.18 -14.97 -5.58
N HIS A 747 -66.26 -14.47 -4.75
CA HIS A 747 -66.60 -14.15 -3.33
C HIS A 747 -66.15 -12.73 -2.93
N ASN A 748 -67.11 -11.80 -2.99
CA ASN A 748 -66.97 -10.34 -2.88
C ASN A 748 -66.46 -9.75 -1.55
N LYS A 749 -65.89 -10.53 -0.61
CA LYS A 749 -65.37 -10.02 0.68
C LYS A 749 -64.15 -10.81 1.17
N SER A 750 -63.13 -11.02 0.33
CA SER A 750 -61.99 -11.87 0.72
C SER A 750 -60.78 -11.06 1.23
N PRO A 751 -60.41 -11.15 2.52
CA PRO A 751 -59.17 -10.58 3.06
C PRO A 751 -57.89 -11.15 2.41
N ALA A 752 -58.00 -12.26 1.64
CA ALA A 752 -56.90 -12.79 0.85
C ALA A 752 -56.46 -11.84 -0.30
N ALA A 753 -57.38 -11.06 -0.88
CA ALA A 753 -57.03 -10.08 -1.91
C ALA A 753 -56.17 -8.94 -1.32
N ALA A 754 -56.52 -8.47 -0.11
CA ALA A 754 -55.73 -7.48 0.63
C ALA A 754 -54.31 -7.99 0.92
N LEU A 755 -54.20 -9.24 1.42
CA LEU A 755 -52.92 -9.88 1.69
C LEU A 755 -52.05 -9.98 0.42
N SER A 756 -52.64 -10.38 -0.71
CA SER A 756 -51.91 -10.50 -1.98
C SER A 756 -51.36 -9.17 -2.49
N LEU A 757 -52.12 -8.08 -2.34
CA LEU A 757 -51.69 -6.75 -2.75
C LEU A 757 -50.58 -6.20 -1.84
N THR A 758 -50.66 -6.47 -0.53
CA THR A 758 -49.57 -6.14 0.41
C THR A 758 -48.26 -6.85 0.04
N TYR A 759 -48.32 -8.15 -0.28
CA TYR A 759 -47.13 -8.89 -0.73
C TYR A 759 -46.61 -8.39 -2.10
N ALA A 760 -47.49 -8.05 -3.04
CA ALA A 760 -47.09 -7.53 -4.35
C ALA A 760 -46.27 -6.23 -4.23
N MET A 761 -46.67 -5.33 -3.33
CA MET A 761 -45.90 -4.12 -3.03
C MET A 761 -44.53 -4.44 -2.41
N TYR A 762 -44.46 -5.46 -1.55
CA TYR A 762 -43.22 -5.89 -0.89
C TYR A 762 -42.22 -6.54 -1.86
N VAL A 763 -42.70 -7.37 -2.80
CA VAL A 763 -41.87 -8.11 -3.75
C VAL A 763 -41.02 -7.20 -4.63
N ALA A 764 -41.57 -6.07 -5.11
CA ALA A 764 -40.83 -5.16 -5.98
C ALA A 764 -39.60 -4.56 -5.27
N LEU A 765 -39.76 -4.15 -4.00
CA LEU A 765 -38.67 -3.61 -3.18
C LEU A 765 -37.62 -4.68 -2.86
N MET A 766 -38.09 -5.87 -2.46
CA MET A 766 -37.20 -6.99 -2.11
C MET A 766 -36.40 -7.49 -3.32
N PHE A 767 -37.00 -7.56 -4.50
CA PHE A 767 -36.30 -8.01 -5.71
C PHE A 767 -35.12 -7.10 -6.05
N SER A 768 -35.34 -5.78 -6.05
CA SER A 768 -34.26 -4.80 -6.27
C SER A 768 -33.15 -4.93 -5.22
N TRP A 769 -33.51 -5.15 -3.95
CA TRP A 769 -32.54 -5.35 -2.89
C TRP A 769 -31.75 -6.66 -3.08
N THR A 770 -32.42 -7.77 -3.40
CA THR A 770 -31.78 -9.07 -3.64
C THR A 770 -30.80 -9.03 -4.80
N VAL A 771 -31.17 -8.41 -5.93
CA VAL A 771 -30.26 -8.27 -7.09
C VAL A 771 -29.00 -7.48 -6.70
N ARG A 772 -29.17 -6.40 -5.92
CA ARG A 772 -28.04 -5.63 -5.40
C ARG A 772 -27.15 -6.46 -4.47
N GLN A 773 -27.72 -7.15 -3.49
CA GLN A 773 -26.96 -7.99 -2.57
C GLN A 773 -26.22 -9.12 -3.29
N LEU A 774 -26.84 -9.71 -4.32
CA LEU A 774 -26.20 -10.74 -5.14
C LEU A 774 -25.01 -10.17 -5.91
N SER A 775 -25.15 -8.97 -6.49
CA SER A 775 -24.05 -8.28 -7.18
C SER A 775 -22.92 -7.93 -6.22
N GLU A 776 -23.23 -7.35 -5.06
CA GLU A 776 -22.23 -7.02 -4.03
C GLU A 776 -21.51 -8.27 -3.51
N ALA A 777 -22.25 -9.35 -3.25
CA ALA A 777 -21.66 -10.62 -2.82
C ALA A 777 -20.76 -11.22 -3.91
N ASN A 778 -21.14 -11.14 -5.18
CA ASN A 778 -20.29 -11.57 -6.29
C ASN A 778 -19.01 -10.74 -6.40
N MET A 779 -19.10 -9.42 -6.22
CA MET A 779 -17.91 -8.54 -6.19
C MET A 779 -16.99 -8.88 -5.01
N MET A 780 -17.53 -9.14 -3.82
CA MET A 780 -16.74 -9.57 -2.67
C MET A 780 -16.08 -10.93 -2.90
N MET A 781 -16.75 -11.85 -3.62
CA MET A 781 -16.26 -13.21 -3.86
C MET A 781 -15.07 -13.26 -4.84
N ILE A 782 -14.83 -12.22 -5.64
CA ILE A 782 -13.60 -12.08 -6.45
C ILE A 782 -12.35 -12.15 -5.55
N SER A 783 -12.43 -11.66 -4.31
CA SER A 783 -11.32 -11.81 -3.35
C SER A 783 -11.02 -13.27 -3.01
N GLY A 784 -12.04 -14.14 -2.98
CA GLY A 784 -11.88 -15.58 -2.80
C GLY A 784 -11.20 -16.24 -3.99
N GLU A 785 -11.51 -15.81 -5.21
CA GLU A 785 -10.85 -16.29 -6.44
C GLU A 785 -9.36 -15.94 -6.47
N ARG A 786 -9.01 -14.72 -6.07
CA ARG A 786 -7.61 -14.31 -5.94
C ARG A 786 -6.86 -15.15 -4.90
N ILE A 787 -7.48 -15.45 -3.76
CA ILE A 787 -6.87 -16.31 -2.74
C ILE A 787 -6.63 -17.72 -3.29
N ASP A 788 -7.58 -18.27 -4.06
CA ASP A 788 -7.44 -19.58 -4.70
C ASP A 788 -6.30 -19.58 -5.73
N GLU A 789 -6.19 -18.52 -6.55
CA GLU A 789 -5.09 -18.35 -7.51
C GLU A 789 -3.72 -18.38 -6.81
N TYR A 790 -3.54 -17.62 -5.73
CA TYR A 790 -2.31 -17.65 -4.94
C TYR A 790 -2.05 -19.02 -4.29
N SER A 791 -3.10 -19.76 -3.93
CA SER A 791 -2.98 -21.09 -3.34
C SER A 791 -2.49 -22.15 -4.34
N ASN A 792 -2.76 -21.94 -5.63
CA ASN A 792 -2.40 -22.81 -6.74
C ASN A 792 -1.05 -22.47 -7.38
N LEU A 793 -0.33 -21.46 -6.87
CA LEU A 793 1.02 -21.15 -7.34
C LEU A 793 1.98 -22.34 -7.11
N PRO A 794 2.95 -22.55 -8.03
CA PRO A 794 3.91 -23.63 -7.89
C PRO A 794 4.70 -23.45 -6.60
N ARG A 795 4.62 -24.45 -5.72
CA ARG A 795 5.35 -24.46 -4.46
C ARG A 795 6.83 -24.72 -4.71
N GLU A 796 7.66 -24.26 -3.77
CA GLU A 796 9.07 -24.64 -3.73
C GLU A 796 9.18 -26.15 -3.50
N ASP A 797 10.15 -26.80 -4.16
CA ASP A 797 10.34 -28.26 -4.16
C ASP A 797 10.81 -28.78 -2.77
N ASP A 798 9.97 -28.73 -1.73
CA ASP A 798 10.36 -29.17 -0.38
C ASP A 798 9.40 -30.09 0.40
N GLU A 799 8.39 -30.68 -0.23
CA GLU A 799 7.48 -31.56 0.51
C GLU A 799 7.26 -32.88 -0.22
N GLY A 800 8.09 -33.89 0.10
CA GLY A 800 7.77 -35.31 -0.14
C GLY A 800 7.48 -35.74 -1.58
N SER A 801 7.59 -34.83 -2.55
CA SER A 801 7.18 -35.02 -3.94
C SER A 801 8.16 -35.90 -4.72
N TYR A 802 9.32 -36.21 -4.14
CA TYR A 802 10.34 -37.02 -4.77
C TYR A 802 10.49 -38.40 -4.13
N LYS A 803 10.24 -39.44 -4.95
CA LYS A 803 10.65 -40.83 -4.66
C LYS A 803 12.18 -40.90 -4.76
N GLY A 804 12.88 -40.90 -3.62
CA GLY A 804 14.35 -41.04 -3.57
C GLY A 804 15.08 -40.03 -2.68
N LEU A 805 14.40 -39.39 -1.72
CA LEU A 805 15.04 -38.58 -0.69
C LEU A 805 16.03 -39.44 0.13
N VAL A 806 17.23 -38.91 0.33
CA VAL A 806 18.25 -39.55 1.17
C VAL A 806 18.13 -38.97 2.58
N GLN A 807 17.83 -39.82 3.57
CA GLN A 807 18.02 -39.46 4.97
C GLN A 807 19.52 -39.47 5.27
N THR A 808 20.09 -38.29 5.48
CA THR A 808 21.48 -38.14 5.91
C THR A 808 21.58 -38.29 7.43
N SER A 809 22.80 -38.51 7.93
CA SER A 809 23.02 -38.57 9.38
C SER A 809 22.77 -37.19 10.02
N PRO A 810 22.35 -37.12 11.29
CA PRO A 810 22.13 -35.84 11.97
C PRO A 810 23.42 -35.02 12.20
N LYS A 811 24.60 -35.59 11.91
CA LYS A 811 25.89 -34.90 11.96
C LYS A 811 26.34 -34.39 10.58
N TRP A 812 25.56 -34.63 9.52
CA TRP A 812 25.88 -34.17 8.19
C TRP A 812 25.63 -32.65 8.09
N PRO A 813 26.53 -31.87 7.46
CA PRO A 813 27.83 -32.25 6.92
C PRO A 813 28.88 -32.37 8.03
N ALA A 814 29.68 -33.43 7.98
CA ALA A 814 30.72 -33.73 8.97
C ALA A 814 32.02 -32.95 8.68
N HIS A 815 32.39 -32.86 7.40
CA HIS A 815 33.64 -32.25 6.95
C HIS A 815 33.39 -30.92 6.23
N GLY A 816 32.32 -30.83 5.43
CA GLY A 816 31.99 -29.61 4.68
C GLY A 816 32.74 -29.50 3.35
N LYS A 817 33.02 -30.64 2.69
CA LYS A 817 33.57 -30.69 1.33
C LYS A 817 32.47 -30.39 0.32
N ILE A 818 32.74 -29.53 -0.68
CA ILE A 818 31.77 -29.12 -1.70
C ILE A 818 32.32 -29.44 -3.09
N GLN A 819 31.53 -30.13 -3.91
CA GLN A 819 31.90 -30.49 -5.27
C GLN A 819 30.78 -30.14 -6.25
N PHE A 820 31.13 -29.41 -7.31
CA PHE A 820 30.27 -29.11 -8.46
C PHE A 820 30.67 -30.04 -9.60
N SER A 821 29.66 -30.62 -10.29
CA SER A 821 29.86 -31.47 -11.45
C SER A 821 28.95 -31.03 -12.60
N ASN A 822 29.56 -30.53 -13.68
CA ASN A 822 28.91 -29.99 -14.88
C ASN A 822 27.77 -29.01 -14.55
N TYR A 823 27.95 -28.17 -13.52
CA TYR A 823 26.87 -27.38 -12.96
C TYR A 823 26.56 -26.13 -13.80
N SER A 824 25.32 -26.00 -14.24
CA SER A 824 24.82 -24.81 -14.93
C SER A 824 23.51 -24.33 -14.31
N LEU A 825 23.31 -23.01 -14.24
CA LEU A 825 22.12 -22.41 -13.64
C LEU A 825 21.62 -21.22 -14.48
N ARG A 826 20.32 -21.20 -14.74
CA ARG A 826 19.56 -20.05 -15.29
C ARG A 826 18.51 -19.60 -14.28
N HIS A 827 18.12 -18.32 -14.26
CA HIS A 827 17.09 -17.86 -13.31
C HIS A 827 15.67 -18.25 -13.74
N ARG A 828 15.43 -18.36 -15.05
CA ARG A 828 14.16 -18.80 -15.68
C ARG A 828 14.47 -19.68 -16.88
N LEU A 829 13.51 -20.53 -17.28
CA LEU A 829 13.68 -21.46 -18.41
C LEU A 829 14.00 -20.76 -19.73
N ASN A 830 13.41 -19.59 -19.97
CA ASN A 830 13.57 -18.83 -21.20
C ASN A 830 14.78 -17.88 -21.18
N LEU A 831 15.53 -17.84 -20.07
CA LEU A 831 16.72 -16.99 -19.93
C LEU A 831 17.98 -17.81 -20.15
N GLN A 832 19.05 -17.11 -20.52
CA GLN A 832 20.36 -17.72 -20.63
C GLN A 832 20.89 -18.21 -19.28
N TYR A 833 21.84 -19.15 -19.35
CA TYR A 833 22.58 -19.61 -18.20
C TYR A 833 23.44 -18.48 -17.62
N ALA A 834 23.13 -18.13 -16.38
CA ALA A 834 23.92 -17.21 -15.55
C ALA A 834 25.20 -17.89 -15.03
N ILE A 835 25.20 -19.22 -14.94
CA ILE A 835 26.35 -20.06 -14.63
C ILE A 835 26.40 -21.19 -15.65
N ARG A 836 27.58 -21.47 -16.22
CA ARG A 836 27.77 -22.41 -17.32
C ARG A 836 28.89 -23.40 -16.99
N ASN A 837 28.57 -24.69 -17.00
CA ASN A 837 29.49 -25.83 -16.93
C ASN A 837 30.58 -25.68 -15.85
N ILE A 838 30.17 -25.42 -14.61
CA ILE A 838 31.10 -25.34 -13.48
C ILE A 838 31.44 -26.75 -12.98
N ASP A 839 32.73 -27.07 -13.06
CA ASP A 839 33.38 -28.18 -12.35
C ASP A 839 34.35 -27.62 -11.32
N LEU A 840 34.08 -27.85 -10.03
CA LEU A 840 34.84 -27.24 -8.94
C LEU A 840 34.87 -28.19 -7.74
N ASN A 841 36.02 -28.34 -7.09
CA ASN A 841 36.16 -29.12 -5.87
C ASN A 841 36.81 -28.26 -4.76
N ILE A 842 36.10 -28.11 -3.64
CA ILE A 842 36.51 -27.35 -2.46
C ILE A 842 36.67 -28.34 -1.32
N GLU A 843 37.88 -28.45 -0.79
CA GLU A 843 38.16 -29.35 0.33
C GLU A 843 37.63 -28.80 1.66
N ALA A 844 37.41 -29.69 2.61
CA ALA A 844 36.92 -29.35 3.94
C ALA A 844 37.84 -28.36 4.67
N GLY A 845 37.26 -27.32 5.28
CA GLY A 845 38.00 -26.30 6.03
C GLY A 845 38.71 -25.24 5.17
N GLN A 846 38.61 -25.31 3.83
CA GLN A 846 39.20 -24.31 2.95
C GLN A 846 38.42 -22.99 2.95
N LYS A 847 39.16 -21.88 2.88
CA LYS A 847 38.65 -20.54 2.68
C LYS A 847 38.82 -20.14 1.23
N ILE A 848 37.70 -19.93 0.54
CA ILE A 848 37.65 -19.63 -0.89
C ILE A 848 37.12 -18.21 -1.11
N GLY A 849 37.92 -17.37 -1.76
CA GLY A 849 37.51 -16.03 -2.17
C GLY A 849 36.92 -16.06 -3.57
N ILE A 850 35.70 -15.57 -3.76
CA ILE A 850 35.05 -15.52 -5.08
C ILE A 850 35.10 -14.07 -5.58
N ILE A 851 35.81 -13.86 -6.69
CA ILE A 851 35.96 -12.57 -7.35
C ILE A 851 35.46 -12.62 -8.79
N GLY A 852 35.07 -11.47 -9.33
CA GLY A 852 34.55 -11.35 -10.68
C GLY A 852 33.80 -10.03 -10.87
N ARG A 853 33.55 -9.63 -12.11
CA ARG A 853 32.78 -8.42 -12.43
C ARG A 853 31.37 -8.47 -11.85
N THR A 854 30.75 -7.30 -11.71
CA THR A 854 29.31 -7.22 -11.43
C THR A 854 28.56 -7.93 -12.56
N GLY A 855 27.64 -8.84 -12.22
CA GLY A 855 26.96 -9.68 -13.21
C GLY A 855 27.69 -10.97 -13.62
N ALA A 856 28.91 -11.24 -13.14
CA ALA A 856 29.66 -12.46 -13.50
C ALA A 856 29.10 -13.79 -12.97
N GLY A 857 27.98 -13.77 -12.23
CA GLY A 857 27.33 -14.98 -11.69
C GLY A 857 27.68 -15.31 -10.22
N LYS A 858 28.38 -14.44 -9.48
CA LYS A 858 28.80 -14.67 -8.09
C LYS A 858 27.64 -15.02 -7.14
N SER A 859 26.64 -14.14 -7.02
CA SER A 859 25.47 -14.40 -6.17
C SER A 859 24.57 -15.52 -6.72
N SER A 860 24.60 -15.76 -8.04
CA SER A 860 23.91 -16.91 -8.66
C SER A 860 24.49 -18.24 -8.18
N LEU A 861 25.79 -18.29 -7.85
CA LEU A 861 26.45 -19.50 -7.33
C LEU A 861 25.93 -19.83 -5.94
N PHE A 862 25.81 -18.82 -5.07
CA PHE A 862 25.21 -18.96 -3.74
C PHE A 862 23.74 -19.40 -3.83
N LYS A 863 22.97 -18.82 -4.75
CA LYS A 863 21.58 -19.25 -5.02
C LYS A 863 21.51 -20.73 -5.44
N GLY A 864 22.51 -21.22 -6.17
CA GLY A 864 22.65 -22.64 -6.52
C GLY A 864 22.87 -23.53 -5.30
N ILE A 865 23.84 -23.20 -4.45
CA ILE A 865 24.13 -23.94 -3.20
C ILE A 865 22.92 -23.97 -2.27
N LEU A 866 22.20 -22.85 -2.15
CA LEU A 866 21.00 -22.72 -1.31
C LEU A 866 19.73 -23.27 -1.98
N ARG A 867 19.83 -23.72 -3.24
CA ARG A 867 18.73 -24.22 -4.07
C ARG A 867 17.53 -23.27 -4.11
N PHE A 868 17.78 -21.98 -4.35
CA PHE A 868 16.73 -20.96 -4.51
C PHE A 868 16.08 -20.94 -5.90
N VAL A 869 16.70 -21.61 -6.86
CA VAL A 869 16.24 -21.69 -8.24
C VAL A 869 15.57 -23.05 -8.46
N ASN A 870 14.49 -23.05 -9.25
CA ASN A 870 13.78 -24.28 -9.62
C ASN A 870 14.74 -25.25 -10.35
N ARG A 871 14.61 -26.55 -10.07
CA ARG A 871 15.47 -27.59 -10.67
C ARG A 871 15.42 -27.62 -12.19
N SER A 872 14.30 -27.29 -12.80
CA SER A 872 14.15 -27.21 -14.27
C SER A 872 15.08 -26.17 -14.92
N CYS A 873 15.58 -25.24 -14.11
CA CYS A 873 16.52 -24.21 -14.51
C CYS A 873 17.98 -24.55 -14.16
N VAL A 874 18.27 -25.79 -13.75
CA VAL A 874 19.60 -26.22 -13.31
C VAL A 874 19.99 -27.50 -14.05
N ASP A 875 21.19 -27.51 -14.61
CA ASP A 875 21.83 -28.71 -15.15
C ASP A 875 23.06 -29.07 -14.30
N GLY A 876 23.45 -30.35 -14.30
CA GLY A 876 24.53 -30.84 -13.44
C GLY A 876 24.11 -31.02 -11.98
N LYS A 877 25.10 -31.21 -11.10
CA LYS A 877 24.87 -31.56 -9.68
C LYS A 877 25.87 -30.89 -8.74
N ILE A 878 25.43 -30.68 -7.51
CA ILE A 878 26.28 -30.23 -6.40
C ILE A 878 26.25 -31.31 -5.32
N PHE A 879 27.44 -31.70 -4.84
CA PHE A 879 27.63 -32.67 -3.78
C PHE A 879 28.22 -31.98 -2.54
N ILE A 880 27.68 -32.28 -1.37
CA ILE A 880 28.25 -31.88 -0.07
C ILE A 880 28.55 -33.13 0.74
N ASP A 881 29.81 -33.31 1.13
CA ASP A 881 30.33 -34.55 1.75
C ASP A 881 29.94 -35.83 0.97
N GLY A 882 29.97 -35.74 -0.37
CA GLY A 882 29.61 -36.84 -1.28
C GLY A 882 28.10 -37.07 -1.46
N VAL A 883 27.24 -36.29 -0.80
CA VAL A 883 25.77 -36.39 -0.95
C VAL A 883 25.26 -35.33 -1.91
N ASP A 884 24.49 -35.76 -2.92
CA ASP A 884 23.82 -34.87 -3.88
C ASP A 884 22.75 -34.04 -3.17
N ILE A 885 22.92 -32.72 -3.14
CA ILE A 885 22.01 -31.80 -2.43
C ILE A 885 20.61 -31.77 -3.05
N SER A 886 20.44 -32.21 -4.30
CA SER A 886 19.12 -32.35 -4.93
C SER A 886 18.29 -33.48 -4.31
N ARG A 887 18.90 -34.39 -3.56
CA ARG A 887 18.22 -35.52 -2.91
C ARG A 887 17.93 -35.29 -1.42
N ILE A 888 18.20 -34.11 -0.91
CA ILE A 888 17.98 -33.70 0.49
C ILE A 888 16.84 -32.67 0.51
N THR A 889 16.08 -32.61 1.60
CA THR A 889 15.09 -31.54 1.82
C THR A 889 15.81 -30.20 2.01
N LEU A 890 15.22 -29.11 1.50
CA LEU A 890 15.74 -27.75 1.66
C LEU A 890 15.80 -27.36 3.13
N TYR A 891 14.81 -27.75 3.94
CA TYR A 891 14.89 -27.59 5.39
C TYR A 891 16.18 -28.20 5.96
N HIS A 892 16.48 -29.47 5.67
CA HIS A 892 17.68 -30.13 6.19
C HIS A 892 18.99 -29.55 5.62
N LEU A 893 18.99 -29.13 4.35
CA LEU A 893 20.15 -28.47 3.73
C LEU A 893 20.45 -27.13 4.40
N ARG A 894 19.45 -26.24 4.45
CA ARG A 894 19.60 -24.86 4.93
C ARG A 894 19.78 -24.78 6.45
N SER A 895 19.31 -25.77 7.22
CA SER A 895 19.57 -25.82 8.68
C SER A 895 21.06 -26.02 8.99
N HIS A 896 21.83 -26.58 8.06
CA HIS A 896 23.25 -26.89 8.23
C HIS A 896 24.21 -25.93 7.51
N LEU A 897 23.69 -24.90 6.84
CA LEU A 897 24.46 -23.82 6.21
C LEU A 897 24.28 -22.51 6.98
N SER A 898 25.34 -21.72 7.14
CA SER A 898 25.21 -20.33 7.62
C SER A 898 25.46 -19.37 6.48
N VAL A 899 24.62 -18.34 6.39
CA VAL A 899 24.70 -17.33 5.34
C VAL A 899 24.78 -15.95 5.97
N ILE A 900 25.80 -15.19 5.63
CA ILE A 900 25.92 -13.78 5.99
C ILE A 900 25.59 -12.98 4.73
N PRO A 901 24.40 -12.34 4.66
CA PRO A 901 23.96 -11.64 3.46
C PRO A 901 24.66 -10.29 3.28
N GLN A 902 24.61 -9.76 2.05
CA GLN A 902 25.10 -8.44 1.67
C GLN A 902 24.35 -7.31 2.39
N GLN A 903 23.03 -7.46 2.55
CA GLN A 903 22.19 -6.51 3.29
C GLN A 903 21.71 -7.18 4.58
N PRO A 904 22.09 -6.67 5.77
CA PRO A 904 21.66 -7.24 7.04
C PRO A 904 20.21 -6.83 7.33
N ILE A 905 19.26 -7.75 7.20
CA ILE A 905 17.87 -7.52 7.57
C ILE A 905 17.65 -7.95 9.03
N LEU A 906 17.13 -7.01 9.82
CA LEU A 906 16.64 -7.24 11.19
C LEU A 906 15.13 -7.02 11.21
N PHE A 907 14.42 -7.89 11.91
CA PHE A 907 12.96 -7.85 12.08
C PHE A 907 12.59 -6.99 13.28
N ASN A 908 11.37 -6.46 13.28
CA ASN A 908 10.88 -5.68 14.41
C ASN A 908 10.63 -6.58 15.63
N GLY A 909 11.28 -6.24 16.74
CA GLY A 909 11.24 -7.05 17.96
C GLY A 909 12.46 -6.83 18.83
N THR A 910 12.78 -7.78 19.69
CA THR A 910 13.95 -7.69 20.56
C THR A 910 15.23 -8.11 19.83
N LEU A 911 16.39 -7.68 20.34
CA LEU A 911 17.68 -8.20 19.88
C LEU A 911 17.78 -9.72 20.07
N ARG A 912 17.29 -10.24 21.21
CA ARG A 912 17.21 -11.68 21.49
C ARG A 912 16.45 -12.45 20.41
N TYR A 913 15.31 -11.91 20.00
CA TYR A 913 14.49 -12.49 18.94
C TYR A 913 15.22 -12.48 17.59
N ASN A 914 15.91 -11.38 17.28
CA ASN A 914 16.69 -11.29 16.07
C ASN A 914 17.91 -12.21 16.05
N LEU A 915 18.50 -12.56 17.19
CA LEU A 915 19.62 -13.50 17.27
C LEU A 915 19.16 -14.95 17.15
N ASP A 916 18.08 -15.31 17.82
CA ASP A 916 17.54 -16.68 17.86
C ASP A 916 16.01 -16.67 18.04
N PRO A 917 15.24 -16.68 16.94
CA PRO A 917 13.78 -16.68 16.99
C PRO A 917 13.17 -17.96 17.58
N PHE A 918 13.94 -19.05 17.63
CA PHE A 918 13.47 -20.35 18.10
C PHE A 918 13.63 -20.54 19.61
N ASN A 919 14.30 -19.61 20.30
CA ASN A 919 14.79 -19.81 21.66
C ASN A 919 15.55 -21.15 21.82
N SER A 920 16.30 -21.54 20.78
CA SER A 920 17.11 -22.77 20.78
C SER A 920 18.39 -22.64 21.60
N TYR A 921 18.86 -21.41 21.83
CA TYR A 921 20.09 -21.11 22.56
C TYR A 921 19.78 -20.43 23.90
N SER A 922 20.63 -20.63 24.90
CA SER A 922 20.47 -19.92 26.18
C SER A 922 20.93 -18.46 26.07
N ASP A 923 20.48 -17.60 26.98
CA ASP A 923 20.88 -16.19 26.97
C ASP A 923 22.39 -16.02 27.16
N GLU A 924 23.05 -16.91 27.90
CA GLU A 924 24.51 -16.93 28.03
C GLU A 924 25.19 -17.17 26.69
N GLN A 925 24.65 -18.08 25.86
CA GLN A 925 25.18 -18.36 24.53
C GLN A 925 24.99 -17.15 23.59
N CYS A 926 23.85 -16.46 23.69
CA CYS A 926 23.63 -15.21 22.96
C CYS A 926 24.63 -14.12 23.38
N TRP A 927 24.89 -13.97 24.68
CA TRP A 927 25.88 -13.02 25.19
C TRP A 927 27.30 -13.37 24.77
N MET A 928 27.68 -14.65 24.77
CA MET A 928 28.97 -15.11 24.25
C MET A 928 29.12 -14.80 22.76
N ALA A 929 28.06 -15.01 21.97
CA ALA A 929 28.10 -14.65 20.54
C ALA A 929 28.22 -13.14 20.33
N LEU A 930 27.59 -12.31 21.17
CA LEU A 930 27.74 -10.85 21.15
C LEU A 930 29.12 -10.38 21.62
N GLU A 931 29.75 -11.10 22.54
CA GLU A 931 31.14 -10.88 22.97
C GLU A 931 32.12 -11.17 21.84
N ASP A 932 31.90 -12.27 21.14
CA ASP A 932 32.72 -12.71 20.01
C ASP A 932 32.74 -11.72 18.85
N VAL A 933 31.68 -10.91 18.69
CA VAL A 933 31.58 -9.84 17.69
C VAL A 933 31.83 -8.44 18.28
N GLN A 934 32.31 -8.35 19.53
CA GLN A 934 32.60 -7.11 20.25
C GLN A 934 31.41 -6.16 20.44
N LEU A 935 30.17 -6.66 20.36
CA LEU A 935 28.95 -5.88 20.61
C LEU A 935 28.45 -5.95 22.06
N LYS A 936 29.06 -6.77 22.92
CA LYS A 936 28.63 -6.95 24.32
C LYS A 936 28.54 -5.64 25.09
N GLN A 937 29.57 -4.79 25.04
CA GLN A 937 29.56 -3.51 25.76
C GLN A 937 28.45 -2.57 25.25
N PHE A 938 28.26 -2.50 23.94
CA PHE A 938 27.20 -1.69 23.33
C PHE A 938 25.81 -2.13 23.82
N VAL A 939 25.55 -3.43 23.86
CA VAL A 939 24.26 -3.98 24.31
C VAL A 939 24.09 -3.87 25.83
N SER A 940 25.15 -4.09 26.62
CA SER A 940 25.12 -3.97 28.08
C SER A 940 24.91 -2.53 28.58
N ASN A 941 25.38 -1.53 27.83
CA ASN A 941 25.16 -0.12 28.15
C ASN A 941 23.69 0.30 27.94
N HIS A 942 22.91 -0.48 27.21
CA HIS A 942 21.49 -0.23 27.04
C HIS A 942 20.69 -0.82 28.20
N SER A 943 19.76 -0.03 28.76
CA SER A 943 18.97 -0.41 29.95
C SER A 943 18.17 -1.72 29.81
N ALA A 944 17.87 -2.10 28.57
CA ALA A 944 17.10 -3.32 28.25
C ALA A 944 17.97 -4.55 27.85
N GLY A 945 19.30 -4.43 27.73
CA GLY A 945 20.18 -5.54 27.34
C GLY A 945 19.72 -6.29 26.08
N LEU A 946 19.58 -7.63 26.18
CA LEU A 946 19.08 -8.49 25.08
C LEU A 946 17.62 -8.20 24.67
N LEU A 947 16.85 -7.53 25.53
CA LEU A 947 15.47 -7.11 25.26
C LEU A 947 15.38 -5.72 24.61
N MET A 948 16.52 -5.12 24.22
CA MET A 948 16.55 -3.91 23.39
C MET A 948 15.63 -4.06 22.18
N SER A 949 14.72 -3.09 21.99
CA SER A 949 13.83 -3.05 20.83
C SER A 949 14.56 -2.58 19.59
N ILE A 950 14.50 -3.38 18.54
CA ILE A 950 15.02 -3.10 17.21
C ILE A 950 13.83 -2.74 16.31
N SER A 951 13.89 -1.56 15.70
CA SER A 951 12.90 -1.12 14.71
C SER A 951 13.18 -1.72 13.34
N GLU A 952 12.20 -1.62 12.44
CA GLU A 952 12.21 -2.22 11.10
C GLU A 952 13.53 -1.93 10.34
N SER A 953 14.13 -2.99 9.80
CA SER A 953 15.43 -2.97 9.10
C SER A 953 16.61 -2.45 9.93
N GLY A 954 16.49 -2.40 11.26
CA GLY A 954 17.59 -2.00 12.15
C GLY A 954 17.98 -0.53 12.03
N LYS A 955 17.06 0.38 11.67
CA LYS A 955 17.34 1.83 11.51
C LYS A 955 17.93 2.49 12.76
N THR A 956 17.79 1.87 13.94
CA THR A 956 18.40 2.32 15.20
C THR A 956 19.88 2.01 15.32
N LEU A 957 20.42 1.13 14.47
CA LEU A 957 21.79 0.63 14.50
C LEU A 957 22.55 1.07 13.24
N SER A 958 23.88 1.17 13.35
CA SER A 958 24.71 1.40 12.17
C SER A 958 24.74 0.15 11.27
N VAL A 959 25.01 0.34 9.98
CA VAL A 959 25.13 -0.77 9.01
C VAL A 959 26.16 -1.80 9.48
N GLY A 960 27.29 -1.35 10.03
CA GLY A 960 28.32 -2.21 10.60
C GLY A 960 27.82 -3.02 11.81
N GLN A 961 27.05 -2.41 12.71
CA GLN A 961 26.45 -3.12 13.86
C GLN A 961 25.43 -4.17 13.40
N CYS A 962 24.58 -3.85 12.43
CA CYS A 962 23.66 -4.80 11.82
C CYS A 962 24.39 -5.99 11.20
N GLN A 963 25.55 -5.75 10.57
CA GLN A 963 26.38 -6.80 10.02
C GLN A 963 26.98 -7.70 11.11
N LEU A 964 27.51 -7.12 12.18
CA LEU A 964 28.05 -7.86 13.33
C LEU A 964 26.97 -8.73 13.99
N ILE A 965 25.73 -8.27 14.08
CA ILE A 965 24.59 -9.09 14.53
C ILE A 965 24.37 -10.28 13.57
N CYS A 966 24.47 -10.10 12.26
CA CYS A 966 24.38 -11.21 11.30
C CYS A 966 25.54 -12.22 11.46
N ILE A 967 26.74 -11.75 11.79
CA ILE A 967 27.88 -12.61 12.11
C ILE A 967 27.60 -13.39 13.41
N ALA A 968 27.05 -12.74 14.44
CA ALA A 968 26.65 -13.42 15.68
C ALA A 968 25.62 -14.54 15.42
N ARG A 969 24.65 -14.34 14.51
CA ARG A 969 23.71 -15.39 14.06
C ARG A 969 24.45 -16.59 13.47
N ALA A 970 25.45 -16.34 12.60
CA ALA A 970 26.25 -17.40 11.98
C ALA A 970 27.16 -18.14 12.99
N ILE A 971 27.64 -17.45 14.02
CA ILE A 971 28.42 -18.05 15.11
C ILE A 971 27.53 -19.01 15.93
N LEU A 972 26.33 -18.57 16.32
CA LEU A 972 25.36 -19.37 17.09
C LEU A 972 24.97 -20.67 16.38
N LYS A 973 24.76 -20.61 15.05
CA LYS A 973 24.34 -21.77 14.24
C LYS A 973 25.40 -22.87 14.11
N LYS A 974 26.68 -22.56 14.35
CA LYS A 974 27.81 -23.53 14.35
C LYS A 974 27.90 -24.45 13.10
N SER A 975 27.51 -23.95 11.92
CA SER A 975 27.61 -24.74 10.68
C SER A 975 29.05 -24.97 10.23
N LYS A 976 29.29 -26.10 9.54
CA LYS A 976 30.60 -26.42 8.92
C LYS A 976 30.89 -25.64 7.64
N ILE A 977 29.84 -25.21 6.94
CA ILE A 977 29.93 -24.40 5.72
C ILE A 977 29.34 -23.02 6.02
N VAL A 978 30.06 -21.97 5.64
CA VAL A 978 29.61 -20.57 5.79
C VAL A 978 29.75 -19.85 4.45
N LEU A 979 28.66 -19.22 4.02
CA LEU A 979 28.59 -18.41 2.81
C LEU A 979 28.54 -16.93 3.23
N ILE A 980 29.45 -16.11 2.72
CA ILE A 980 29.54 -14.69 3.03
C ILE A 980 29.38 -13.90 1.73
N ASP A 981 28.28 -13.18 1.61
CA ASP A 981 27.99 -12.36 0.44
C ASP A 981 28.31 -10.90 0.78
N GLU A 982 29.48 -10.40 0.38
CA GLU A 982 29.84 -8.98 0.45
C GLU A 982 29.61 -8.29 1.81
N ALA A 983 29.96 -8.95 2.91
CA ALA A 983 29.69 -8.45 4.26
C ALA A 983 30.28 -7.07 4.60
N THR A 984 31.16 -6.49 3.78
CA THR A 984 31.92 -5.27 4.12
C THR A 984 31.80 -4.13 3.10
N ALA A 985 30.88 -4.24 2.14
CA ALA A 985 30.73 -3.27 1.06
C ALA A 985 30.36 -1.85 1.55
N ASN A 986 29.60 -1.73 2.64
CA ASN A 986 29.04 -0.47 3.15
C ASN A 986 29.51 -0.12 4.57
N VAL A 987 30.73 -0.55 4.93
CA VAL A 987 31.27 -0.43 6.28
C VAL A 987 32.59 0.36 6.26
N ASP A 988 32.81 1.18 7.29
CA ASP A 988 34.04 1.96 7.45
C ASP A 988 35.26 1.06 7.68
N GLN A 989 36.46 1.56 7.38
CA GLN A 989 37.67 0.73 7.41
C GLN A 989 37.93 0.09 8.79
N LYS A 990 37.68 0.82 9.89
CA LYS A 990 37.90 0.28 11.25
C LYS A 990 36.96 -0.89 11.54
N THR A 991 35.68 -0.76 11.19
CA THR A 991 34.69 -1.83 11.39
C THR A 991 34.89 -2.98 10.39
N ASP A 992 35.38 -2.72 9.16
CA ASP A 992 35.80 -3.76 8.21
C ASP A 992 36.95 -4.59 8.79
N ASP A 993 37.99 -3.94 9.32
CA ASP A 993 39.13 -4.62 9.96
C ASP A 993 38.66 -5.48 11.16
N LEU A 994 37.71 -4.98 11.95
CA LEU A 994 37.08 -5.74 13.02
C LEU A 994 36.33 -6.98 12.49
N ILE A 995 35.47 -6.81 11.48
CA ILE A 995 34.72 -7.91 10.86
C ILE A 995 35.68 -8.97 10.32
N GLN A 996 36.74 -8.56 9.61
CA GLN A 996 37.76 -9.49 9.08
C GLN A 996 38.47 -10.26 10.20
N THR A 997 38.77 -9.60 11.31
CA THR A 997 39.40 -10.24 12.48
C THR A 997 38.47 -11.31 13.07
N VAL A 998 37.20 -10.97 13.31
CA VAL A 998 36.20 -11.91 13.83
C VAL A 998 35.98 -13.09 12.88
N LEU A 999 35.88 -12.82 11.57
CA LEU A 999 35.73 -13.86 10.55
C LEU A 999 36.94 -14.80 10.53
N LYS A 1000 38.15 -14.25 10.67
CA LYS A 1000 39.38 -15.05 10.70
C LYS A 1000 39.44 -15.93 11.93
N ASP A 1001 39.07 -15.41 13.10
CA ASP A 1001 39.26 -16.10 14.38
C ASP A 1001 38.15 -17.13 14.65
N LYS A 1002 36.89 -16.80 14.37
CA LYS A 1002 35.74 -17.65 14.75
C LYS A 1002 35.37 -18.71 13.72
N PHE A 1003 35.88 -18.61 12.49
CA PHE A 1003 35.59 -19.53 11.39
C PHE A 1003 36.84 -20.22 10.84
N GLN A 1004 37.85 -20.50 11.70
CA GLN A 1004 39.09 -21.18 11.28
C GLN A 1004 38.83 -22.61 10.77
N ASP A 1005 38.07 -23.42 11.53
CA ASP A 1005 37.85 -24.85 11.22
C ASP A 1005 36.67 -25.12 10.30
N ARG A 1006 36.23 -24.11 9.52
CA ARG A 1006 35.00 -24.15 8.72
C ARG A 1006 35.34 -23.87 7.26
N THR A 1007 34.61 -24.50 6.35
CA THR A 1007 34.70 -24.17 4.92
C THR A 1007 33.99 -22.83 4.70
N VAL A 1008 34.71 -21.81 4.26
CA VAL A 1008 34.18 -20.45 4.09
C VAL A 1008 34.26 -20.05 2.63
N LEU A 1009 33.12 -19.66 2.04
CA LEU A 1009 33.06 -19.08 0.70
C LEU A 1009 32.68 -17.62 0.84
N THR A 1010 33.54 -16.72 0.39
CA THR A 1010 33.33 -15.27 0.51
C THR A 1010 33.30 -14.62 -0.86
N ILE A 1011 32.17 -14.00 -1.22
CA ILE A 1011 32.10 -13.08 -2.35
C ILE A 1011 32.64 -11.73 -1.86
N ALA A 1012 33.71 -11.24 -2.50
CA ALA A 1012 34.35 -10.00 -2.10
C ALA A 1012 34.59 -9.07 -3.30
N HIS A 1013 34.34 -7.78 -3.09
CA HIS A 1013 34.76 -6.71 -4.00
C HIS A 1013 36.07 -6.04 -3.60
N ARG A 1014 36.50 -6.21 -2.34
CA ARG A 1014 37.77 -5.68 -1.83
C ARG A 1014 38.82 -6.79 -1.87
N LEU A 1015 39.82 -6.67 -2.76
CA LEU A 1015 40.87 -7.69 -2.91
C LEU A 1015 41.64 -7.97 -1.62
N ASN A 1016 41.79 -6.96 -0.75
CA ASN A 1016 42.49 -7.10 0.53
C ASN A 1016 41.85 -8.15 1.46
N THR A 1017 40.55 -8.40 1.34
CA THR A 1017 39.86 -9.37 2.19
C THR A 1017 40.16 -10.80 1.75
N VAL A 1018 40.24 -11.05 0.44
CA VAL A 1018 40.47 -12.39 -0.14
C VAL A 1018 41.95 -12.71 -0.39
N ALA A 1019 42.85 -11.74 -0.32
CA ALA A 1019 44.29 -11.95 -0.51
C ALA A 1019 44.92 -12.96 0.47
N LYS A 1020 44.29 -13.16 1.63
CA LYS A 1020 44.74 -14.06 2.70
C LYS A 1020 44.04 -15.43 2.70
N TYR A 1021 43.26 -15.73 1.66
CA TYR A 1021 42.49 -16.96 1.56
C TYR A 1021 43.31 -18.08 0.92
N ASP A 1022 42.90 -19.33 1.13
CA ASP A 1022 43.65 -20.49 0.64
C ASP A 1022 43.64 -20.54 -0.89
N ARG A 1023 42.49 -20.25 -1.50
CA ARG A 1023 42.33 -20.17 -2.97
C ARG A 1023 41.34 -19.08 -3.35
N ILE A 1024 41.48 -18.58 -4.57
CA ILE A 1024 40.58 -17.58 -5.15
C ILE A 1024 39.92 -18.18 -6.40
N LEU A 1025 38.61 -18.08 -6.49
CA LEU A 1025 37.79 -18.42 -7.65
C LEU A 1025 37.49 -17.15 -8.45
N VAL A 1026 37.99 -17.10 -9.67
CA VAL A 1026 37.73 -16.00 -10.61
C VAL A 1026 36.60 -16.41 -11.54
N LEU A 1027 35.46 -15.74 -11.42
CA LEU A 1027 34.30 -15.91 -12.29
C LEU A 1027 34.23 -14.80 -13.33
N ASP A 1028 34.00 -15.20 -14.58
CA ASP A 1028 33.67 -14.27 -15.67
C ASP A 1028 32.59 -14.87 -16.56
N THR A 1029 31.59 -14.06 -16.92
CA THR A 1029 30.44 -14.46 -17.76
C THR A 1029 29.77 -15.80 -17.36
N GLY A 1030 29.78 -16.14 -16.07
CA GLY A 1030 29.20 -17.38 -15.55
C GLY A 1030 30.10 -18.63 -15.66
N MET A 1031 31.35 -18.50 -16.12
CA MET A 1031 32.34 -19.58 -16.19
C MET A 1031 33.50 -19.33 -15.21
N ILE A 1032 34.21 -20.40 -14.86
CA ILE A 1032 35.43 -20.32 -14.06
C ILE A 1032 36.60 -20.02 -14.99
N VAL A 1033 37.26 -18.88 -14.78
CA VAL A 1033 38.47 -18.50 -15.54
C VAL A 1033 39.71 -19.05 -14.86
N ASN A 1034 39.79 -18.93 -13.54
CA ASN A 1034 40.94 -19.37 -12.77
C ASN A 1034 40.52 -19.78 -11.36
N PHE A 1035 41.20 -20.78 -10.80
CA PHE A 1035 40.97 -21.29 -9.45
C PHE A 1035 42.27 -21.83 -8.85
N ASP A 1036 43.02 -20.97 -8.16
CA ASP A 1036 44.31 -21.32 -7.55
C ASP A 1036 44.60 -20.46 -6.32
N THR A 1037 45.76 -20.65 -5.70
CA THR A 1037 46.29 -19.83 -4.62
C THR A 1037 46.46 -18.37 -5.08
N PRO A 1038 46.34 -17.39 -4.16
CA PRO A 1038 46.52 -15.98 -4.51
C PRO A 1038 47.84 -15.68 -5.21
N THR A 1039 48.93 -16.32 -4.80
CA THR A 1039 50.26 -16.17 -5.40
C THR A 1039 50.32 -16.70 -6.83
N ASN A 1040 49.76 -17.88 -7.08
CA ASN A 1040 49.76 -18.46 -8.43
C ASN A 1040 48.85 -17.69 -9.37
N ILE A 1041 47.71 -17.19 -8.88
CA ILE A 1041 46.83 -16.32 -9.66
C ILE A 1041 47.61 -15.07 -10.08
N LEU A 1042 48.28 -14.41 -9.13
CA LEU A 1042 49.15 -13.27 -9.44
C LEU A 1042 50.21 -13.62 -10.48
N HIS A 1043 50.89 -14.78 -10.35
CA HIS A 1043 51.90 -15.22 -11.32
C HIS A 1043 51.33 -15.63 -12.69
N SER A 1044 50.13 -16.21 -12.77
CA SER A 1044 49.50 -16.64 -14.02
C SER A 1044 48.98 -15.49 -14.87
N TYR A 1045 48.80 -14.32 -14.25
CA TYR A 1045 48.39 -13.07 -14.89
C TYR A 1045 49.53 -12.04 -15.00
N CYS A 1046 50.73 -12.37 -14.48
CA CYS A 1046 52.00 -11.65 -14.71
C CYS A 1046 52.71 -12.23 -15.93
#